data_AF-A0A2V8Q5F9-F1
#
_entry.id   AF-A0A2V8Q5F9-F1
#
_cell.length_a   1.000
_cell.length_b   1.000
_cell.length_c   1.000
_cell.angle_alpha   90.00
_cell.angle_beta   90.00
_cell.angle_gamma   90.00
#
_symmetry.space_group_name_H-M   'P 1'
#
loop_
_entity.id
_entity.type
_entity.pdbx_description
1 polymer ?
#
loop_
_entity_poly.entity_id
_entity_poly.type
_entity_poly.pdbx_seq_one_letter_code
_entity_poly.pdbx_strand_id
1 'polypeptide(L)'
;MTLQSCRTYWRSWQANWLSVSVVIPALSFMFGTSPPPETISFVHQADASNTSRNYTQIPHSDLENNARLIVFATPRRSGPDSPTVVAPIGVWYSGGSWRVFTEDGSPMPLGANFNVVAIPEGRKTFVHTAMASTILGNVTQIDRPELNGNPKATLIVGQLYGPDGTPGVYNPHPVGVFYNGNRWCVFNEDLAPMPPGALFSVAIAGTQTLTKEKDDLSTKETDPKRVIVVTQNWNPVGPAGVYNRTEVGVSLKQGGWFIESVGKTEIASGASFNVLSLPVGAVRTAGGFISPSAVIAGATNAHNDVNLSSTDSDSVSPRLAVSNSNVYVAWREQTDRGNEIRFVSSSDNGRSFGGVEILSRPGVSAVAPDVTAFGNTVFVFYLAERDVWCRRSFDGGRVFGPQINVSESPEIDSFDLNVVNNGNSVFAVWAEHQTASADIVSRKFLKFRRFDNYAMAPVREVGTGNDSEPKLAVRGNRVVLTFASSHSEGDLDTHIAISEDRGNNWRLDESPIWGNYGNQQYAQPYILPSGSVQFTYESRPPGRIEAVLEDLGSAQRNPISENRSRTMLLNGRNLSTGINGLVEGNREPMVLAGAVVGNELDVSWTQFDGRRRSLYFARNGRPLQVLDAQGIDPRNPSMASLDGNVAIACTDRSSPGAPEEIQLRIGPTFSSINLSESP
;
A
#
# COMPACT_ATOMS: atom_id res chain seq x y z
N MET A 1 44.40 5.73 -8.50
CA MET A 1 45.23 4.51 -8.57
C MET A 1 44.31 3.31 -8.68
N THR A 2 44.69 2.38 -9.55
CA THR A 2 43.93 1.27 -10.14
C THR A 2 43.66 0.09 -9.20
N LEU A 3 42.60 -0.64 -9.54
CA LEU A 3 42.27 -2.06 -9.27
C LEU A 3 43.47 -2.95 -8.92
N GLN A 4 43.30 -3.89 -7.96
CA GLN A 4 43.30 -5.33 -8.22
C GLN A 4 43.23 -6.20 -6.94
N SER A 5 42.12 -6.95 -6.84
CA SER A 5 42.01 -8.39 -6.51
C SER A 5 42.99 -9.04 -5.52
N CYS A 6 42.42 -9.71 -4.51
CA CYS A 6 42.77 -11.11 -4.25
C CYS A 6 41.64 -11.91 -3.60
N ARG A 7 41.38 -13.08 -4.19
CA ARG A 7 40.47 -14.14 -3.77
C ARG A 7 41.20 -15.10 -2.82
N THR A 8 40.43 -15.70 -1.92
CA THR A 8 40.50 -17.09 -1.40
C THR A 8 41.61 -17.56 -0.42
N TYR A 9 41.12 -17.94 0.77
CA TYR A 9 41.22 -19.25 1.47
C TYR A 9 42.17 -19.48 2.68
N TRP A 10 41.49 -19.54 3.85
CA TRP A 10 41.57 -20.52 4.98
C TRP A 10 42.66 -20.50 6.07
N ARG A 11 42.12 -20.39 7.30
CA ARG A 11 42.41 -21.08 8.58
C ARG A 11 43.33 -20.48 9.65
N SER A 12 42.67 -20.35 10.81
CA SER A 12 43.11 -20.43 12.22
C SER A 12 44.07 -19.36 12.73
N TRP A 13 43.64 -18.61 13.76
CA TRP A 13 43.95 -18.89 15.18
C TRP A 13 43.21 -17.87 16.07
N GLN A 14 42.74 -18.33 17.22
CA GLN A 14 42.18 -17.52 18.30
C GLN A 14 43.29 -16.67 18.93
N ALA A 15 43.07 -15.37 19.17
CA ALA A 15 43.62 -14.65 20.32
C ALA A 15 43.00 -13.23 20.45
N ASN A 16 42.56 -12.96 21.67
CA ASN A 16 42.05 -11.73 22.27
C ASN A 16 42.62 -10.41 21.74
N TRP A 17 41.74 -9.41 21.53
CA TRP A 17 42.13 -8.01 21.38
C TRP A 17 41.38 -7.12 22.37
N LEU A 18 42.16 -6.36 23.14
CA LEU A 18 41.72 -5.24 23.97
C LEU A 18 41.05 -4.18 23.09
N SER A 19 39.87 -3.71 23.50
CA SER A 19 39.21 -2.54 22.91
C SER A 19 39.85 -1.25 23.45
N VAL A 20 40.60 -0.54 22.61
CA VAL A 20 40.96 0.87 22.83
C VAL A 20 39.96 1.73 22.07
N SER A 21 39.18 2.53 22.78
CA SER A 21 38.26 3.50 22.17
C SER A 21 39.03 4.75 21.74
N VAL A 22 39.05 5.04 20.44
CA VAL A 22 39.49 6.33 19.89
C VAL A 22 38.24 7.13 19.55
N VAL A 23 38.03 8.24 20.25
CA VAL A 23 36.96 9.22 19.96
C VAL A 23 37.46 10.14 18.86
N ILE A 24 36.81 10.10 17.69
CA ILE A 24 36.98 11.12 16.63
C ILE A 24 35.81 12.10 16.76
N PRO A 25 36.05 13.40 17.02
CA PRO A 25 34.97 14.39 17.05
C PRO A 25 34.48 14.65 15.61
N ALA A 26 33.20 14.38 15.36
CA ALA A 26 32.56 14.68 14.08
C ALA A 26 32.35 16.19 13.93
N LEU A 27 33.07 16.81 12.98
CA LEU A 27 32.72 18.12 12.44
C LEU A 27 31.40 18.01 11.69
N SER A 28 30.39 18.77 12.11
CA SER A 28 29.11 18.89 11.39
C SER A 28 29.27 19.85 10.22
N PHE A 29 29.24 19.34 8.99
CA PHE A 29 28.93 20.14 7.82
C PHE A 29 27.41 20.11 7.61
N MET A 30 26.76 21.26 7.78
CA MET A 30 25.38 21.48 7.36
C MET A 30 25.36 21.56 5.83
N PHE A 31 25.23 20.41 5.15
CA PHE A 31 24.64 20.42 3.81
C PHE A 31 23.15 20.64 4.01
N GLY A 32 22.63 21.76 3.50
CA GLY A 32 21.19 21.91 3.33
C GLY A 32 20.71 20.79 2.42
N THR A 33 20.17 19.72 3.01
CA THR A 33 19.53 18.66 2.25
C THR A 33 18.22 19.25 1.73
N SER A 34 18.12 19.49 0.43
CA SER A 34 16.80 19.68 -0.18
C SER A 34 15.92 18.47 0.18
N PRO A 35 14.62 18.66 0.43
CA PRO A 35 13.70 17.53 0.57
C PRO A 35 13.84 16.58 -0.64
N PRO A 36 13.54 15.28 -0.49
CA PRO A 36 13.58 14.33 -1.59
C PRO A 36 12.72 14.88 -2.75
N PRO A 37 13.13 14.67 -4.02
CA PRO A 37 12.41 15.24 -5.14
C PRO A 37 11.00 14.62 -5.19
N GLU A 38 9.98 15.47 -5.11
CA GLU A 38 8.56 15.08 -5.11
C GLU A 38 7.99 15.21 -6.53
N THR A 39 6.92 14.47 -6.84
CA THR A 39 6.19 14.70 -8.09
C THR A 39 5.38 15.98 -7.93
N ILE A 40 5.48 16.90 -8.88
CA ILE A 40 4.82 18.20 -8.81
C ILE A 40 3.81 18.26 -9.95
N SER A 41 2.56 18.63 -9.66
CA SER A 41 1.58 18.92 -10.70
C SER A 41 0.86 20.22 -10.45
N PHE A 42 0.73 21.03 -11.49
CA PHE A 42 0.10 22.34 -11.42
C PHE A 42 -0.31 22.79 -12.82
N VAL A 43 -0.84 24.01 -12.87
CA VAL A 43 -1.35 24.63 -14.09
C VAL A 43 -0.48 25.85 -14.34
N HIS A 44 0.16 25.89 -15.48
CA HIS A 44 0.99 27.00 -15.92
C HIS A 44 0.21 27.88 -16.88
N GLN A 45 0.31 29.20 -16.73
CA GLN A 45 -0.30 30.16 -17.64
C GLN A 45 0.79 31.00 -18.32
N ALA A 46 0.72 31.10 -19.65
CA ALA A 46 1.54 32.02 -20.41
C ALA A 46 1.01 33.46 -20.20
N ASP A 47 1.83 34.34 -19.64
CA ASP A 47 1.52 35.76 -19.49
C ASP A 47 2.66 36.65 -20.03
N ALA A 48 2.43 37.96 -20.06
CA ALA A 48 3.38 38.90 -20.65
C ALA A 48 4.72 38.99 -19.89
N SER A 49 4.76 38.57 -18.62
CA SER A 49 5.97 38.59 -17.78
C SER A 49 6.84 37.36 -17.95
N ASN A 50 6.25 36.23 -18.35
CA ASN A 50 6.94 34.95 -18.48
C ASN A 50 7.06 34.43 -19.92
N THR A 51 6.43 35.09 -20.89
CA THR A 51 6.39 34.66 -22.29
C THR A 51 7.35 35.46 -23.16
N SER A 52 8.13 34.76 -23.99
CA SER A 52 9.00 35.36 -24.99
C SER A 52 8.96 34.56 -26.29
N ARG A 53 8.62 35.24 -27.39
CA ARG A 53 8.49 34.64 -28.73
C ARG A 53 7.59 33.40 -28.73
N ASN A 54 8.18 32.21 -28.80
CA ASN A 54 7.54 30.92 -28.97
C ASN A 54 7.53 30.07 -27.69
N TYR A 55 7.91 30.64 -26.53
CA TYR A 55 7.95 29.91 -25.27
C TYR A 55 7.43 30.73 -24.09
N THR A 56 7.04 30.02 -23.04
CA THR A 56 6.71 30.58 -21.73
C THR A 56 7.53 29.89 -20.64
N GLN A 57 8.23 30.68 -19.82
CA GLN A 57 8.98 30.20 -18.67
C GLN A 57 8.02 29.79 -17.56
N ILE A 58 8.35 28.73 -16.84
CA ILE A 58 7.55 28.18 -15.74
C ILE A 58 8.15 28.67 -14.41
N PRO A 59 7.64 29.75 -13.80
CA PRO A 59 8.11 30.23 -12.51
C PRO A 59 7.51 29.37 -11.39
N HIS A 60 8.22 28.33 -10.98
CA HIS A 60 7.80 27.45 -9.89
C HIS A 60 9.00 27.09 -9.02
N SER A 61 8.95 27.43 -7.73
CA SER A 61 10.06 27.28 -6.79
C SER A 61 10.65 25.87 -6.75
N ASP A 62 9.80 24.85 -6.90
CA ASP A 62 10.23 23.44 -6.85
C ASP A 62 10.86 22.94 -8.16
N LEU A 63 10.71 23.68 -9.26
CA LEU A 63 11.31 23.41 -10.57
C LEU A 63 12.61 24.21 -10.79
N GLU A 64 12.80 25.30 -10.05
CA GLU A 64 13.97 26.16 -10.19
C GLU A 64 15.26 25.44 -9.85
N ASN A 65 16.28 25.63 -10.70
CA ASN A 65 17.60 25.03 -10.56
C ASN A 65 17.60 23.48 -10.50
N ASN A 66 16.53 22.83 -10.94
CA ASN A 66 16.38 21.38 -10.90
C ASN A 66 16.23 20.75 -12.29
N ALA A 67 17.37 20.43 -12.91
CA ALA A 67 17.45 19.74 -14.20
C ALA A 67 17.07 18.25 -14.13
N ARG A 68 17.03 17.65 -12.92
CA ARG A 68 16.84 16.19 -12.73
C ARG A 68 15.36 15.76 -12.70
N LEU A 69 14.47 16.68 -13.05
CA LEU A 69 13.05 16.42 -13.19
C LEU A 69 12.74 16.12 -14.65
N ILE A 70 11.85 15.17 -14.89
CA ILE A 70 11.29 14.88 -16.21
C ILE A 70 9.94 15.57 -16.26
N VAL A 71 9.83 16.59 -17.11
CA VAL A 71 8.65 17.45 -17.21
C VAL A 71 7.79 17.05 -18.41
N PHE A 72 6.47 17.09 -18.20
CA PHE A 72 5.43 16.86 -19.18
C PHE A 72 4.50 18.08 -19.20
N ALA A 73 4.05 18.46 -20.39
CA ALA A 73 3.09 19.54 -20.58
C ALA A 73 1.99 19.09 -21.55
N THR A 74 0.75 19.49 -21.27
CA THR A 74 -0.38 19.31 -22.17
C THR A 74 -1.15 20.63 -22.26
N PRO A 75 -1.56 21.09 -23.46
CA PRO A 75 -2.41 22.27 -23.59
C PRO A 75 -3.72 22.11 -22.82
N ARG A 76 -4.06 23.12 -22.02
CA ARG A 76 -5.30 23.19 -21.22
C ARG A 76 -6.20 24.30 -21.77
N ARG A 77 -7.43 23.96 -22.14
CA ARG A 77 -8.49 24.92 -22.42
C ARG A 77 -9.33 25.15 -21.16
N SER A 78 -9.18 26.33 -20.56
CA SER A 78 -9.86 26.72 -19.32
C SER A 78 -11.26 27.33 -19.53
N GLY A 79 -11.70 27.45 -20.79
CA GLY A 79 -13.01 27.97 -21.19
C GLY A 79 -13.12 28.16 -22.72
N PRO A 80 -14.31 28.47 -23.27
CA PRO A 80 -14.55 28.59 -24.71
C PRO A 80 -13.65 29.62 -25.42
N ASP A 81 -13.32 30.69 -24.71
CA ASP A 81 -12.52 31.82 -25.22
C ASP A 81 -11.04 31.76 -24.78
N SER A 82 -10.60 30.66 -24.14
CA SER A 82 -9.20 30.52 -23.74
C SER A 82 -8.29 30.44 -24.97
N PRO A 83 -7.23 31.25 -25.06
CA PRO A 83 -6.21 31.13 -26.09
C PRO A 83 -5.62 29.72 -26.09
N THR A 84 -5.49 29.10 -27.26
CA THR A 84 -5.01 27.71 -27.39
C THR A 84 -3.84 27.57 -28.34
N VAL A 85 -2.94 26.66 -28.00
CA VAL A 85 -1.73 26.35 -28.79
C VAL A 85 -2.02 25.19 -29.73
N VAL A 86 -2.06 25.48 -31.02
CA VAL A 86 -2.35 24.48 -32.07
C VAL A 86 -1.11 23.81 -32.64
N ALA A 87 0.07 24.39 -32.37
CA ALA A 87 1.36 23.82 -32.76
C ALA A 87 1.77 22.69 -31.80
N PRO A 88 2.57 21.71 -32.27
CA PRO A 88 3.19 20.73 -31.39
C PRO A 88 4.00 21.42 -30.30
N ILE A 89 3.86 20.97 -29.06
CA ILE A 89 4.58 21.55 -27.93
C ILE A 89 5.70 20.65 -27.43
N GLY A 90 6.67 21.28 -26.79
CA GLY A 90 7.74 20.62 -26.04
C GLY A 90 8.07 21.37 -24.76
N VAL A 91 8.94 20.76 -23.96
CA VAL A 91 9.53 21.37 -22.77
C VAL A 91 11.05 21.45 -22.88
N TRP A 92 11.67 22.43 -22.24
CA TRP A 92 13.13 22.52 -22.14
C TRP A 92 13.58 23.15 -20.85
N TYR A 93 14.81 22.82 -20.45
CA TYR A 93 15.45 23.37 -19.27
C TYR A 93 16.66 24.22 -19.68
N SER A 94 16.70 25.48 -19.24
CA SER A 94 17.85 26.37 -19.49
C SER A 94 17.90 27.49 -18.47
N GLY A 95 19.11 27.91 -18.08
CA GLY A 95 19.32 29.04 -17.17
C GLY A 95 18.58 28.90 -15.83
N GLY A 96 18.48 27.67 -15.30
CA GLY A 96 17.82 27.41 -14.01
C GLY A 96 16.30 27.27 -14.06
N SER A 97 15.67 27.27 -15.23
CA SER A 97 14.21 27.19 -15.34
C SER A 97 13.73 26.29 -16.48
N TRP A 98 12.61 25.61 -16.20
CA TRP A 98 11.81 24.90 -17.20
C TRP A 98 10.93 25.86 -17.99
N ARG A 99 10.66 25.54 -19.26
CA ARG A 99 9.76 26.31 -20.12
C ARG A 99 8.94 25.37 -21.00
N VAL A 100 7.73 25.79 -21.36
CA VAL A 100 6.94 25.19 -22.45
C VAL A 100 7.18 26.01 -23.71
N PHE A 101 7.38 25.37 -24.86
CA PHE A 101 7.59 26.04 -26.14
C PHE A 101 6.83 25.34 -27.27
N THR A 102 6.65 26.03 -28.39
CA THR A 102 6.14 25.44 -29.63
C THR A 102 7.31 24.93 -30.48
N GLU A 103 7.25 23.67 -30.89
CA GLU A 103 8.30 22.98 -31.64
C GLU A 103 8.49 23.56 -33.05
N ASP A 104 7.45 24.15 -33.63
CA ASP A 104 7.48 24.78 -34.96
C ASP A 104 7.94 26.25 -34.93
N GLY A 105 8.22 26.80 -33.75
CA GLY A 105 8.63 28.19 -33.56
C GLY A 105 7.49 29.22 -33.64
N SER A 106 6.23 28.78 -33.73
CA SER A 106 5.07 29.67 -33.73
C SER A 106 4.96 30.47 -32.42
N PRO A 107 4.49 31.73 -32.42
CA PRO A 107 4.41 32.52 -31.20
C PRO A 107 3.55 31.86 -30.11
N MET A 108 4.02 31.91 -28.86
CA MET A 108 3.29 31.41 -27.70
C MET A 108 2.13 32.37 -27.38
N PRO A 109 0.85 31.93 -27.45
CA PRO A 109 -0.29 32.81 -27.18
C PRO A 109 -0.34 33.22 -25.71
N LEU A 110 -0.42 34.53 -25.45
CA LEU A 110 -0.67 35.05 -24.10
C LEU A 110 -2.04 34.59 -23.61
N GLY A 111 -2.12 34.13 -22.37
CA GLY A 111 -3.31 33.56 -21.74
C GLY A 111 -3.48 32.06 -21.95
N ALA A 112 -2.65 31.40 -22.77
CA ALA A 112 -2.67 29.95 -22.93
C ALA A 112 -2.32 29.24 -21.61
N ASN A 113 -3.06 28.18 -21.28
CA ASN A 113 -2.82 27.38 -20.08
C ASN A 113 -2.24 26.01 -20.45
N PHE A 114 -1.43 25.46 -19.55
CA PHE A 114 -0.84 24.14 -19.67
C PHE A 114 -1.00 23.37 -18.37
N ASN A 115 -1.40 22.12 -18.47
CA ASN A 115 -1.21 21.18 -17.37
C ASN A 115 0.25 20.75 -17.38
N VAL A 116 0.93 20.95 -16.25
CA VAL A 116 2.36 20.64 -16.10
C VAL A 116 2.54 19.61 -15.01
N VAL A 117 3.27 18.55 -15.33
CA VAL A 117 3.66 17.50 -14.37
C VAL A 117 5.17 17.35 -14.43
N ALA A 118 5.84 17.44 -13.29
CA ALA A 118 7.26 17.22 -13.15
C ALA A 118 7.50 16.03 -12.21
N ILE A 119 8.24 15.04 -12.69
CA ILE A 119 8.47 13.78 -11.98
C ILE A 119 9.98 13.60 -11.80
N PRO A 120 10.47 13.19 -10.63
CA PRO A 120 11.89 12.86 -10.46
C PRO A 120 12.35 11.80 -11.46
N GLU A 121 13.54 12.00 -12.05
CA GLU A 121 14.17 10.98 -12.90
C GLU A 121 14.39 9.67 -12.12
N GLY A 122 14.14 8.54 -12.77
CA GLY A 122 14.35 7.23 -12.20
C GLY A 122 14.07 6.09 -13.18
N ARG A 123 13.91 4.87 -12.64
CA ARG A 123 13.74 3.65 -13.43
C ARG A 123 12.53 3.69 -14.38
N LYS A 124 11.44 4.37 -13.98
CA LYS A 124 10.17 4.46 -14.71
C LYS A 124 9.92 5.82 -15.34
N THR A 125 10.78 6.80 -15.08
CA THR A 125 10.64 8.17 -15.56
C THR A 125 11.99 8.60 -16.08
N PHE A 126 12.15 8.69 -17.39
CA PHE A 126 13.45 8.84 -18.02
C PHE A 126 13.35 9.64 -19.33
N VAL A 127 14.50 10.10 -19.81
CA VAL A 127 14.63 10.64 -21.16
C VAL A 127 14.92 9.51 -22.14
N HIS A 128 14.17 9.47 -23.25
CA HIS A 128 14.45 8.64 -24.41
C HIS A 128 15.10 9.49 -25.51
N THR A 129 16.13 8.96 -26.17
CA THR A 129 16.85 9.63 -27.27
C THR A 129 16.66 8.86 -28.55
N ALA A 130 16.20 9.53 -29.61
CA ALA A 130 16.07 8.96 -30.94
C ALA A 130 17.44 8.81 -31.60
N MET A 131 18.14 7.72 -31.31
CA MET A 131 19.43 7.39 -31.92
C MET A 131 19.22 6.74 -33.29
N ALA A 132 20.19 6.88 -34.20
CA ALA A 132 20.14 6.24 -35.52
C ALA A 132 19.90 4.72 -35.47
N SER A 133 20.38 4.04 -34.42
CA SER A 133 20.17 2.61 -34.17
C SER A 133 18.74 2.25 -33.72
N THR A 134 17.98 3.22 -33.23
CA THR A 134 16.61 3.04 -32.73
C THR A 134 15.55 3.55 -33.70
N ILE A 135 15.96 4.34 -34.70
CA ILE A 135 15.06 5.00 -35.66
C ILE A 135 14.70 4.04 -36.80
N LEU A 136 13.40 3.95 -37.09
CA LEU A 136 12.84 3.26 -38.25
C LEU A 136 11.81 4.19 -38.91
N GLY A 137 12.25 4.96 -39.90
CA GLY A 137 11.37 5.94 -40.58
C GLY A 137 10.88 7.04 -39.63
N ASN A 138 9.57 7.10 -39.38
CA ASN A 138 8.92 8.06 -38.49
C ASN A 138 8.88 7.61 -37.01
N VAL A 139 9.58 6.54 -36.65
CA VAL A 139 9.49 5.86 -35.35
C VAL A 139 10.86 5.80 -34.67
N THR A 140 10.89 5.87 -33.34
CA THR A 140 12.03 5.45 -32.51
C THR A 140 11.60 4.42 -31.46
N GLN A 141 12.38 3.33 -31.32
CA GLN A 141 12.10 2.26 -30.36
C GLN A 141 12.69 2.55 -28.99
N ILE A 142 11.92 2.31 -27.93
CA ILE A 142 12.38 2.42 -26.55
C ILE A 142 12.91 1.05 -26.09
N ASP A 143 14.18 1.01 -25.68
CA ASP A 143 14.80 -0.20 -25.11
C ASP A 143 14.91 -0.09 -23.59
N ARG A 144 13.93 -0.64 -22.88
CA ARG A 144 13.87 -0.61 -21.42
C ARG A 144 13.32 -1.93 -20.87
N PRO A 145 13.97 -2.55 -19.86
CA PRO A 145 13.51 -3.82 -19.27
C PRO A 145 12.05 -3.80 -18.81
N GLU A 146 11.55 -2.65 -18.39
CA GLU A 146 10.18 -2.47 -17.89
C GLU A 146 9.12 -2.46 -19.01
N LEU A 147 9.53 -2.22 -20.26
CA LEU A 147 8.66 -2.05 -21.42
C LEU A 147 8.82 -3.16 -22.48
N ASN A 148 10.00 -3.76 -22.57
CA ASN A 148 10.28 -4.82 -23.54
C ASN A 148 9.41 -6.06 -23.23
N GLY A 149 8.70 -6.57 -24.25
CA GLY A 149 7.82 -7.72 -24.11
C GLY A 149 6.53 -7.44 -23.34
N ASN A 150 6.25 -6.19 -22.96
CA ASN A 150 5.13 -5.82 -22.10
C ASN A 150 4.09 -4.94 -22.83
N PRO A 151 3.14 -5.53 -23.57
CA PRO A 151 2.05 -4.80 -24.22
C PRO A 151 1.07 -4.15 -23.23
N LYS A 152 1.08 -4.56 -21.95
CA LYS A 152 0.16 -4.05 -20.91
C LYS A 152 0.68 -2.79 -20.21
N ALA A 153 1.93 -2.39 -20.45
CA ALA A 153 2.45 -1.14 -19.91
C ALA A 153 1.72 0.05 -20.54
N THR A 154 1.58 1.14 -19.79
CA THR A 154 1.11 2.41 -20.34
C THR A 154 2.12 3.52 -20.12
N LEU A 155 2.18 4.43 -21.09
CA LEU A 155 3.21 5.46 -21.18
C LEU A 155 2.59 6.84 -21.36
N ILE A 156 3.17 7.81 -20.66
CA ILE A 156 3.03 9.23 -21.01
C ILE A 156 4.34 9.66 -21.66
N VAL A 157 4.23 10.34 -22.80
CA VAL A 157 5.35 10.89 -23.55
C VAL A 157 5.11 12.37 -23.82
N GLY A 158 6.16 13.17 -23.67
CA GLY A 158 6.21 14.57 -24.08
C GLY A 158 7.51 14.88 -24.80
N GLN A 159 7.50 15.90 -25.67
CA GLN A 159 8.70 16.32 -26.38
C GLN A 159 9.62 17.12 -25.46
N LEU A 160 10.91 16.83 -25.53
CA LEU A 160 11.93 17.45 -24.70
C LEU A 160 13.02 18.03 -25.59
N TYR A 161 13.38 19.28 -25.36
CA TYR A 161 14.54 19.91 -26.00
C TYR A 161 15.61 20.14 -24.93
N GLY A 162 16.68 19.34 -24.93
CA GLY A 162 17.84 19.57 -24.05
C GLY A 162 17.57 19.49 -22.53
N PRO A 163 17.66 18.31 -21.87
CA PRO A 163 17.43 18.15 -20.43
C PRO A 163 18.38 18.95 -19.54
N ASP A 164 19.62 19.17 -19.98
CA ASP A 164 20.70 19.75 -19.17
C ASP A 164 21.20 21.10 -19.70
N GLY A 165 20.39 21.80 -20.51
CA GLY A 165 20.79 23.07 -21.15
C GLY A 165 21.64 22.92 -22.41
N THR A 166 21.89 21.70 -22.87
CA THR A 166 22.50 21.40 -24.17
C THR A 166 21.51 21.65 -25.31
N PRO A 167 21.90 22.23 -26.45
CA PRO A 167 21.00 22.40 -27.59
C PRO A 167 20.40 21.06 -28.05
N GLY A 168 19.07 20.97 -28.03
CA GLY A 168 18.32 19.81 -28.51
C GLY A 168 18.05 19.85 -30.02
N VAL A 169 17.32 18.85 -30.51
CA VAL A 169 16.82 18.76 -31.89
C VAL A 169 15.32 18.98 -31.87
N TYR A 170 14.83 19.92 -32.68
CA TYR A 170 13.40 20.16 -32.82
C TYR A 170 12.71 18.99 -33.53
N ASN A 171 11.51 18.65 -33.06
CA ASN A 171 10.62 17.70 -33.70
C ASN A 171 9.24 18.36 -33.88
N PRO A 172 9.04 19.16 -34.94
CA PRO A 172 7.82 19.95 -35.15
C PRO A 172 6.65 19.10 -35.66
N HIS A 173 6.41 17.96 -35.00
CA HIS A 173 5.44 16.95 -35.36
C HIS A 173 4.69 16.48 -34.10
N PRO A 174 3.37 16.26 -34.14
CA PRO A 174 2.65 15.62 -33.04
C PRO A 174 3.19 14.20 -32.82
N VAL A 175 3.26 13.77 -31.55
CA VAL A 175 3.85 12.48 -31.19
C VAL A 175 2.90 11.59 -30.39
N GLY A 176 2.93 10.31 -30.74
CA GLY A 176 2.19 9.27 -30.04
C GLY A 176 3.09 8.10 -29.65
N VAL A 177 2.47 7.12 -28.99
CA VAL A 177 3.09 5.84 -28.65
C VAL A 177 2.35 4.67 -29.27
N PHE A 178 3.10 3.60 -29.55
CA PHE A 178 2.51 2.32 -29.94
C PHE A 178 3.42 1.15 -29.52
N TYR A 179 2.82 -0.04 -29.37
CA TYR A 179 3.57 -1.27 -29.11
C TYR A 179 3.71 -2.09 -30.39
N ASN A 180 4.95 -2.35 -30.83
CA ASN A 180 5.21 -3.01 -32.11
C ASN A 180 5.18 -4.56 -32.08
N GLY A 181 4.70 -5.14 -30.97
CA GLY A 181 4.75 -6.58 -30.71
C GLY A 181 5.90 -7.01 -29.80
N ASN A 182 6.96 -6.20 -29.71
CA ASN A 182 8.12 -6.46 -28.84
C ASN A 182 8.52 -5.26 -27.97
N ARG A 183 8.40 -4.03 -28.50
CA ARG A 183 8.86 -2.80 -27.86
C ARG A 183 7.83 -1.69 -28.01
N TRP A 184 7.76 -0.86 -26.99
CA TRP A 184 7.09 0.44 -27.09
C TRP A 184 7.92 1.40 -27.94
N CYS A 185 7.23 2.18 -28.75
CA CYS A 185 7.82 3.10 -29.71
C CYS A 185 7.19 4.49 -29.57
N VAL A 186 8.00 5.53 -29.75
CA VAL A 186 7.51 6.90 -30.01
C VAL A 186 7.49 7.11 -31.51
N PHE A 187 6.46 7.75 -32.05
CA PHE A 187 6.36 8.02 -33.48
C PHE A 187 5.78 9.40 -33.77
N ASN A 188 6.18 9.96 -34.90
CA ASN A 188 5.56 11.15 -35.47
C ASN A 188 4.24 10.75 -36.12
N GLU A 189 3.15 11.34 -35.63
CA GLU A 189 1.78 11.00 -35.98
C GLU A 189 1.42 11.35 -37.43
N ASP A 190 2.05 12.39 -37.96
CA ASP A 190 1.90 12.83 -39.34
C ASP A 190 2.77 12.04 -40.34
N LEU A 191 3.46 10.99 -39.85
CA LEU A 191 4.34 10.11 -40.61
C LEU A 191 5.64 10.79 -41.10
N ALA A 192 5.96 11.99 -40.62
CA ALA A 192 7.24 12.63 -40.92
C ALA A 192 8.42 11.84 -40.32
N PRO A 193 9.59 11.76 -40.98
CA PRO A 193 10.75 11.06 -40.45
C PRO A 193 11.15 11.51 -39.05
N MET A 194 11.52 10.58 -38.17
CA MET A 194 11.96 10.88 -36.81
C MET A 194 13.36 11.54 -36.85
N PRO A 195 13.54 12.76 -36.34
CA PRO A 195 14.84 13.43 -36.37
C PRO A 195 15.87 12.72 -35.46
N PRO A 196 17.08 12.38 -35.97
CA PRO A 196 18.16 11.85 -35.14
C PRO A 196 18.55 12.84 -34.04
N GLY A 197 18.53 12.38 -32.79
CA GLY A 197 18.83 13.20 -31.61
C GLY A 197 17.61 13.89 -30.97
N ALA A 198 16.40 13.71 -31.50
CA ALA A 198 15.18 14.14 -30.82
C ALA A 198 15.06 13.45 -29.44
N LEU A 199 14.59 14.19 -28.43
CA LEU A 199 14.50 13.72 -27.05
C LEU A 199 13.04 13.72 -26.58
N PHE A 200 12.71 12.74 -25.76
CA PHE A 200 11.36 12.55 -25.24
C PHE A 200 11.38 12.31 -23.74
N SER A 201 10.59 13.08 -23.00
CA SER A 201 10.19 12.77 -21.63
C SER A 201 9.32 11.51 -21.68
N VAL A 202 9.67 10.47 -20.93
CA VAL A 202 8.90 9.22 -20.85
C VAL A 202 8.61 8.86 -19.41
N ALA A 203 7.33 8.60 -19.09
CA ALA A 203 6.90 8.07 -17.81
C ALA A 203 6.06 6.80 -18.00
N ILE A 204 6.47 5.72 -17.34
CA ILE A 204 5.68 4.49 -17.17
C ILE A 204 4.74 4.73 -15.99
N ALA A 205 3.47 4.98 -16.30
CA ALA A 205 2.46 5.38 -15.32
C ALA A 205 1.22 4.49 -15.45
N GLY A 206 0.42 4.40 -14.38
CA GLY A 206 -0.87 3.74 -14.44
C GLY A 206 -1.85 4.70 -15.10
N THR A 207 -2.03 4.61 -16.41
CA THR A 207 -2.91 5.55 -17.12
C THR A 207 -4.28 4.94 -17.36
N GLN A 208 -5.29 5.79 -17.47
CA GLN A 208 -6.55 5.38 -18.07
C GLN A 208 -6.36 5.42 -19.58
N THR A 209 -6.64 4.33 -20.28
CA THR A 209 -6.70 4.33 -21.74
C THR A 209 -8.12 4.65 -22.17
N LEU A 210 -8.30 5.75 -22.90
CA LEU A 210 -9.59 6.16 -23.48
C LEU A 210 -9.56 5.96 -24.98
N THR A 211 -10.59 5.33 -25.53
CA THR A 211 -10.80 5.16 -26.97
C THR A 211 -12.03 5.98 -27.34
N LYS A 212 -11.97 6.79 -28.42
CA LYS A 212 -13.15 7.53 -28.89
C LYS A 212 -14.21 6.54 -29.38
N GLU A 213 -15.20 6.27 -28.55
CA GLU A 213 -16.43 5.56 -28.90
C GLU A 213 -17.56 6.57 -29.05
N LYS A 214 -18.19 6.64 -30.24
CA LYS A 214 -19.45 7.37 -30.46
C LYS A 214 -19.50 8.77 -29.81
N ASP A 215 -18.42 9.53 -30.03
CA ASP A 215 -18.21 10.93 -29.62
C ASP A 215 -17.94 11.24 -28.14
N ASP A 216 -17.67 10.23 -27.30
CA ASP A 216 -17.24 10.45 -25.91
C ASP A 216 -15.73 10.25 -25.72
N LEU A 217 -15.04 11.34 -25.37
CA LEU A 217 -13.64 11.35 -24.89
C LEU A 217 -13.55 11.97 -23.49
N SER A 218 -14.58 11.75 -22.66
CA SER A 218 -14.57 12.10 -21.25
C SER A 218 -13.58 11.23 -20.49
N THR A 219 -12.78 11.86 -19.64
CA THR A 219 -11.90 11.14 -18.70
C THR A 219 -12.67 10.59 -17.50
N LYS A 220 -13.96 10.91 -17.38
CA LYS A 220 -14.79 10.67 -16.17
C LYS A 220 -14.26 11.38 -14.92
N GLU A 221 -13.21 12.19 -15.04
CA GLU A 221 -12.73 13.07 -14.00
C GLU A 221 -13.60 14.33 -13.96
N THR A 222 -14.23 14.58 -12.82
CA THR A 222 -15.14 15.71 -12.65
C THR A 222 -14.53 16.83 -11.80
N ASP A 223 -13.41 16.58 -11.13
CA ASP A 223 -12.76 17.59 -10.30
C ASP A 223 -12.05 18.64 -11.17
N PRO A 224 -12.50 19.91 -11.16
CA PRO A 224 -11.91 20.99 -11.98
C PRO A 224 -10.48 21.34 -11.58
N LYS A 225 -10.02 20.89 -10.40
CA LYS A 225 -8.66 21.13 -9.88
C LYS A 225 -7.65 20.08 -10.32
N ARG A 226 -8.02 19.13 -11.19
CA ARG A 226 -7.11 18.08 -11.65
C ARG A 226 -6.16 18.58 -12.73
N VAL A 227 -4.94 18.04 -12.71
CA VAL A 227 -3.93 18.23 -13.75
C VAL A 227 -3.93 16.99 -14.61
N ILE A 228 -4.33 17.13 -15.87
CA ILE A 228 -4.44 16.03 -16.82
C ILE A 228 -3.37 16.16 -17.90
N VAL A 229 -2.57 15.10 -18.06
CA VAL A 229 -1.59 14.94 -19.14
C VAL A 229 -2.04 13.79 -20.02
N VAL A 230 -1.95 13.97 -21.34
CA VAL A 230 -2.43 13.01 -22.33
C VAL A 230 -1.35 12.70 -23.36
N THR A 231 -1.30 11.45 -23.80
CA THR A 231 -0.47 11.00 -24.93
C THR A 231 -1.32 10.12 -25.84
N GLN A 232 -1.25 10.31 -27.16
CA GLN A 232 -1.90 9.42 -28.13
C GLN A 232 -1.33 8.01 -27.98
N ASN A 233 -2.20 7.01 -27.86
CA ASN A 233 -1.85 5.59 -27.94
C ASN A 233 -2.48 5.01 -29.19
N TRP A 234 -1.67 4.70 -30.20
CA TRP A 234 -2.18 4.26 -31.49
C TRP A 234 -2.92 2.91 -31.37
N ASN A 235 -2.34 1.94 -30.65
CA ASN A 235 -2.81 0.56 -30.65
C ASN A 235 -2.95 -0.08 -29.26
N PRO A 236 -3.81 0.47 -28.38
CA PRO A 236 -3.92 0.01 -27.00
C PRO A 236 -4.45 -1.43 -26.83
N VAL A 237 -5.13 -1.98 -27.85
CA VAL A 237 -5.83 -3.28 -27.77
C VAL A 237 -5.33 -4.31 -28.79
N GLY A 238 -4.22 -4.07 -29.50
CA GLY A 238 -3.71 -5.04 -30.48
C GLY A 238 -2.81 -4.48 -31.57
N PRO A 239 -2.66 -5.16 -32.72
CA PRO A 239 -1.68 -4.81 -33.75
C PRO A 239 -2.08 -3.63 -34.66
N ALA A 240 -3.31 -3.13 -34.55
CA ALA A 240 -3.84 -2.06 -35.40
C ALA A 240 -4.41 -0.92 -34.56
N GLY A 241 -4.32 0.29 -35.10
CA GLY A 241 -4.66 1.53 -34.42
C GLY A 241 -5.17 2.61 -35.35
N VAL A 242 -5.72 3.68 -34.77
CA VAL A 242 -6.18 4.86 -35.52
C VAL A 242 -5.22 6.01 -35.26
N TYR A 243 -4.67 6.56 -36.35
CA TYR A 243 -3.83 7.75 -36.28
C TYR A 243 -4.69 8.97 -35.96
N ASN A 244 -4.26 9.73 -34.97
CA ASN A 244 -4.57 11.14 -34.89
C ASN A 244 -3.47 11.90 -35.66
N ARG A 245 -3.73 13.10 -36.16
CA ARG A 245 -2.75 13.92 -36.91
C ARG A 245 -2.70 15.35 -36.40
N THR A 246 -3.20 15.56 -35.19
CA THR A 246 -3.55 16.89 -34.68
C THR A 246 -3.11 16.97 -33.24
N GLU A 247 -2.58 18.12 -32.84
CA GLU A 247 -2.20 18.33 -31.44
C GLU A 247 -3.43 18.21 -30.54
N VAL A 248 -3.28 17.45 -29.45
CA VAL A 248 -4.36 17.22 -28.49
C VAL A 248 -4.11 17.95 -27.19
N GLY A 249 -5.21 18.37 -26.58
CA GLY A 249 -5.23 19.00 -25.27
C GLY A 249 -6.43 18.53 -24.48
N VAL A 250 -6.63 19.18 -23.34
CA VAL A 250 -7.75 18.86 -22.44
C VAL A 250 -8.58 20.10 -22.16
N SER A 251 -9.90 19.92 -22.14
CA SER A 251 -10.87 20.95 -21.75
C SER A 251 -11.73 20.49 -20.60
N LEU A 252 -12.10 21.42 -19.74
CA LEU A 252 -13.13 21.21 -18.74
C LEU A 252 -14.47 21.69 -19.31
N LYS A 253 -15.44 20.78 -19.44
CA LYS A 253 -16.81 21.07 -19.89
C LYS A 253 -17.80 20.68 -18.79
N GLN A 254 -19.07 21.04 -18.95
CA GLN A 254 -20.13 20.65 -18.02
C GLN A 254 -20.21 19.12 -17.95
N GLY A 255 -19.85 18.52 -16.81
CA GLY A 255 -19.82 17.07 -16.62
C GLY A 255 -18.43 16.43 -16.56
N GLY A 256 -17.33 17.18 -16.76
CA GLY A 256 -15.98 16.68 -16.51
C GLY A 256 -14.93 17.14 -17.52
N TRP A 257 -13.76 16.50 -17.45
CA TRP A 257 -12.65 16.73 -18.36
C TRP A 257 -12.75 15.90 -19.64
N PHE A 258 -12.38 16.51 -20.77
CA PHE A 258 -12.46 15.91 -22.10
C PHE A 258 -11.14 16.09 -22.85
N ILE A 259 -10.74 15.08 -23.62
CA ILE A 259 -9.68 15.19 -24.61
C ILE A 259 -10.26 15.86 -25.86
N GLU A 260 -9.54 16.83 -26.42
CA GLU A 260 -9.97 17.54 -27.63
C GLU A 260 -8.79 17.88 -28.55
N SER A 261 -9.06 17.98 -29.84
CA SER A 261 -8.13 18.59 -30.79
C SER A 261 -8.04 20.07 -30.50
N VAL A 262 -6.82 20.55 -30.30
CA VAL A 262 -6.60 21.97 -29.96
C VAL A 262 -6.91 22.87 -31.17
N GLY A 263 -6.71 22.35 -32.39
CA GLY A 263 -7.01 23.01 -33.66
C GLY A 263 -8.47 22.91 -34.15
N LYS A 264 -9.38 22.33 -33.35
CA LYS A 264 -10.80 22.08 -33.73
C LYS A 264 -10.99 21.18 -34.97
N THR A 265 -9.98 20.41 -35.32
CA THR A 265 -10.10 19.30 -36.27
C THR A 265 -10.70 18.07 -35.59
N GLU A 266 -11.48 17.27 -36.30
CA GLU A 266 -12.13 16.12 -35.68
C GLU A 266 -11.12 15.03 -35.30
N ILE A 267 -11.15 14.58 -34.03
CA ILE A 267 -10.43 13.37 -33.62
C ILE A 267 -11.13 12.16 -34.24
N ALA A 268 -10.41 11.33 -34.98
CA ALA A 268 -10.97 10.16 -35.65
C ALA A 268 -11.60 9.16 -34.65
N SER A 269 -12.74 8.56 -35.02
CA SER A 269 -13.36 7.49 -34.24
C SER A 269 -12.37 6.32 -34.07
N GLY A 270 -12.26 5.77 -32.86
CA GLY A 270 -11.29 4.73 -32.53
C GLY A 270 -9.89 5.20 -32.17
N ALA A 271 -9.59 6.52 -32.27
CA ALA A 271 -8.35 7.06 -31.73
C ALA A 271 -8.31 6.87 -30.20
N SER A 272 -7.16 6.45 -29.68
CA SER A 272 -7.01 6.14 -28.26
C SER A 272 -5.90 6.93 -27.59
N PHE A 273 -6.00 7.11 -26.27
CA PHE A 273 -5.17 8.01 -25.50
C PHE A 273 -4.85 7.44 -24.13
N ASN A 274 -3.59 7.51 -23.72
CA ASN A 274 -3.17 7.28 -22.34
C ASN A 274 -3.36 8.59 -21.55
N VAL A 275 -4.14 8.52 -20.48
CA VAL A 275 -4.51 9.69 -19.67
C VAL A 275 -3.97 9.57 -18.26
N LEU A 276 -3.27 10.60 -17.84
CA LEU A 276 -2.74 10.77 -16.50
C LEU A 276 -3.46 11.91 -15.79
N SER A 277 -4.04 11.67 -14.62
CA SER A 277 -4.71 12.71 -13.81
C SER A 277 -4.09 12.78 -12.43
N LEU A 278 -3.70 13.98 -12.01
CA LEU A 278 -3.04 14.25 -10.73
C LEU A 278 -3.76 15.36 -9.96
N PRO A 279 -3.78 15.33 -8.62
CA PRO A 279 -4.19 16.49 -7.83
C PRO A 279 -3.14 17.60 -7.91
N VAL A 280 -3.57 18.86 -7.92
CA VAL A 280 -2.67 20.03 -7.85
C VAL A 280 -1.85 20.02 -6.56
N GLY A 281 -0.55 20.29 -6.69
CA GLY A 281 0.42 20.41 -5.61
C GLY A 281 1.53 19.36 -5.67
N ALA A 282 2.40 19.39 -4.65
CA ALA A 282 3.43 18.39 -4.46
C ALA A 282 2.80 17.07 -3.99
N VAL A 283 2.99 16.03 -4.79
CA VAL A 283 2.55 14.66 -4.55
C VAL A 283 3.75 13.87 -4.07
N ARG A 284 3.71 13.41 -2.81
CA ARG A 284 4.78 12.63 -2.20
C ARG A 284 4.78 11.21 -2.78
N THR A 285 5.63 10.97 -3.77
CA THR A 285 5.70 9.68 -4.47
C THR A 285 6.88 8.85 -3.99
N ALA A 286 6.60 7.74 -3.29
CA ALA A 286 7.58 6.66 -3.18
C ALA A 286 7.54 5.86 -4.48
N GLY A 287 8.43 6.16 -5.43
CA GLY A 287 8.70 5.31 -6.60
C GLY A 287 7.61 5.24 -7.69
N GLY A 288 7.56 6.25 -8.56
CA GLY A 288 7.29 6.10 -10.00
C GLY A 288 6.03 5.34 -10.44
N PHE A 289 4.89 5.57 -9.80
CA PHE A 289 3.58 5.33 -10.43
C PHE A 289 2.69 6.53 -10.17
N ILE A 290 2.07 7.02 -11.24
CA ILE A 290 1.03 8.04 -11.20
C ILE A 290 -0.23 7.40 -11.76
N SER A 291 -1.36 7.52 -11.05
CA SER A 291 -2.66 7.03 -11.53
C SER A 291 -3.75 8.11 -11.44
N PRO A 292 -4.60 8.26 -12.48
CA PRO A 292 -5.76 9.15 -12.47
C PRO A 292 -6.80 8.70 -11.44
N SER A 293 -7.37 9.66 -10.74
CA SER A 293 -8.53 9.42 -9.89
C SER A 293 -9.74 9.00 -10.70
N ALA A 294 -10.45 7.98 -10.21
CA ALA A 294 -11.84 7.74 -10.55
C ALA A 294 -12.72 8.23 -9.39
N VAL A 295 -13.53 9.24 -9.68
CA VAL A 295 -14.67 9.69 -8.88
C VAL A 295 -15.76 8.62 -8.99
N ILE A 296 -16.24 8.10 -7.86
CA ILE A 296 -17.40 7.21 -7.81
C ILE A 296 -18.66 8.09 -7.67
N ALA A 297 -19.37 8.25 -8.78
CA ALA A 297 -20.76 8.70 -8.78
C ALA A 297 -21.62 7.57 -9.38
N GLY A 298 -22.52 7.01 -8.58
CA GLY A 298 -23.57 6.07 -9.02
C GLY A 298 -23.20 4.60 -8.86
N ALA A 299 -23.88 3.93 -7.93
CA ALA A 299 -23.84 2.48 -7.75
C ALA A 299 -24.57 1.76 -8.90
N THR A 300 -23.90 0.80 -9.55
CA THR A 300 -24.53 -0.36 -10.20
C THR A 300 -23.57 -1.56 -10.14
N ASN A 301 -24.09 -2.68 -9.63
CA ASN A 301 -23.40 -3.96 -9.43
C ASN A 301 -22.68 -4.49 -10.68
N ALA A 302 -21.35 -4.55 -10.63
CA ALA A 302 -20.44 -5.50 -11.31
C ALA A 302 -19.00 -5.08 -10.97
N HIS A 303 -18.44 -5.61 -9.89
CA HIS A 303 -17.03 -5.38 -9.53
C HIS A 303 -16.18 -6.51 -10.14
N ASN A 304 -15.11 -6.14 -10.85
CA ASN A 304 -14.07 -7.09 -11.26
C ASN A 304 -13.16 -7.32 -10.06
N ASP A 305 -13.19 -8.53 -9.55
CA ASP A 305 -12.49 -8.99 -8.37
C ASP A 305 -10.98 -9.25 -8.66
N VAL A 306 -10.06 -8.93 -7.73
CA VAL A 306 -8.59 -9.00 -7.95
C VAL A 306 -7.92 -10.11 -7.13
N ASN A 307 -7.58 -11.24 -7.77
CA ASN A 307 -6.85 -12.36 -7.14
C ASN A 307 -5.39 -11.99 -6.79
N LEU A 308 -5.02 -12.17 -5.51
CA LEU A 308 -3.69 -11.87 -4.97
C LEU A 308 -2.77 -13.09 -4.86
N SER A 309 -3.31 -14.31 -4.73
CA SER A 309 -2.48 -15.51 -4.58
C SER A 309 -2.06 -16.07 -5.94
N SER A 310 -2.95 -16.04 -6.92
CA SER A 310 -2.78 -16.59 -8.28
C SER A 310 -2.35 -18.07 -8.30
N THR A 311 -2.82 -18.85 -7.32
CA THR A 311 -2.51 -20.28 -7.14
C THR A 311 -3.80 -21.11 -6.98
N ASP A 312 -3.73 -22.39 -7.34
CA ASP A 312 -4.82 -23.37 -7.16
C ASP A 312 -4.80 -24.02 -5.74
N SER A 313 -3.99 -23.49 -4.83
CA SER A 313 -3.74 -24.03 -3.49
C SER A 313 -4.36 -23.19 -2.37
N ASP A 314 -4.46 -23.79 -1.16
CA ASP A 314 -5.02 -23.11 0.01
C ASP A 314 -4.20 -21.88 0.42
N SER A 315 -4.83 -20.70 0.32
CA SER A 315 -4.33 -19.42 0.83
C SER A 315 -5.06 -19.06 2.13
N VAL A 316 -4.36 -19.11 3.26
CA VAL A 316 -5.00 -19.03 4.58
C VAL A 316 -4.29 -18.07 5.54
N SER A 317 -4.98 -17.69 6.61
CA SER A 317 -4.46 -16.82 7.68
C SER A 317 -3.91 -15.47 7.18
N PRO A 318 -4.69 -14.67 6.43
CA PRO A 318 -4.22 -13.37 5.95
C PRO A 318 -4.03 -12.39 7.10
N ARG A 319 -3.06 -11.50 6.94
CA ARG A 319 -2.77 -10.38 7.83
C ARG A 319 -2.64 -9.12 7.03
N LEU A 320 -3.15 -8.02 7.60
CA LEU A 320 -3.26 -6.74 6.93
C LEU A 320 -2.54 -5.67 7.75
N ALA A 321 -1.74 -4.84 7.08
CA ALA A 321 -1.26 -3.58 7.63
C ALA A 321 -1.55 -2.44 6.66
N VAL A 322 -1.82 -1.26 7.20
CA VAL A 322 -2.04 -0.04 6.41
C VAL A 322 -1.10 1.04 6.93
N SER A 323 -0.47 1.77 6.01
CA SER A 323 0.36 2.93 6.33
C SER A 323 0.27 3.93 5.19
N ASN A 324 -0.25 5.12 5.47
CA ASN A 324 -0.64 6.10 4.45
C ASN A 324 -1.57 5.45 3.40
N SER A 325 -1.33 5.66 2.11
CA SER A 325 -2.10 5.01 1.03
C SER A 325 -1.71 3.56 0.76
N ASN A 326 -0.77 3.00 1.52
CA ASN A 326 -0.27 1.65 1.25
C ASN A 326 -1.04 0.61 2.06
N VAL A 327 -1.39 -0.48 1.40
CA VAL A 327 -2.02 -1.67 1.99
C VAL A 327 -1.06 -2.84 1.81
N TYR A 328 -0.80 -3.56 2.88
CA TYR A 328 0.13 -4.69 2.90
C TYR A 328 -0.61 -5.92 3.35
N VAL A 329 -0.49 -7.00 2.58
CA VAL A 329 -1.14 -8.27 2.88
C VAL A 329 -0.07 -9.35 2.92
N ALA A 330 -0.04 -10.13 4.00
CA ALA A 330 0.76 -11.33 4.11
C ALA A 330 -0.15 -12.52 4.41
N TRP A 331 0.10 -13.68 3.80
CA TRP A 331 -0.69 -14.89 4.00
C TRP A 331 0.19 -16.13 4.01
N ARG A 332 -0.40 -17.23 4.50
CA ARG A 332 0.19 -18.57 4.43
C ARG A 332 -0.33 -19.26 3.17
N GLU A 333 0.59 -19.66 2.30
CA GLU A 333 0.30 -20.44 1.11
C GLU A 333 0.64 -21.92 1.38
N GLN A 334 -0.29 -22.83 1.12
CA GLN A 334 -0.01 -24.25 1.15
C GLN A 334 0.65 -24.69 -0.17
N THR A 335 1.76 -25.43 -0.09
CA THR A 335 2.42 -26.01 -1.28
C THR A 335 2.72 -27.50 -1.05
N ASP A 336 3.05 -28.22 -2.12
CA ASP A 336 3.48 -29.63 -2.06
C ASP A 336 4.73 -29.85 -1.19
N ARG A 337 5.48 -28.79 -0.90
CA ARG A 337 6.75 -28.84 -0.14
C ARG A 337 6.65 -28.24 1.26
N GLY A 338 5.44 -27.95 1.72
CA GLY A 338 5.17 -27.26 2.99
C GLY A 338 4.58 -25.86 2.79
N ASN A 339 4.41 -25.11 3.87
CA ASN A 339 3.78 -23.79 3.82
C ASN A 339 4.78 -22.67 3.50
N GLU A 340 4.39 -21.71 2.69
CA GLU A 340 5.16 -20.50 2.38
C GLU A 340 4.49 -19.25 2.97
N ILE A 341 5.30 -18.26 3.34
CA ILE A 341 4.79 -16.93 3.69
C ILE A 341 4.92 -16.04 2.48
N ARG A 342 3.77 -15.64 1.95
CA ARG A 342 3.67 -14.77 0.78
C ARG A 342 3.21 -13.39 1.17
N PHE A 343 3.61 -12.42 0.38
CA PHE A 343 3.38 -11.02 0.64
C PHE A 343 3.05 -10.27 -0.63
N VAL A 344 2.15 -9.31 -0.51
CA VAL A 344 1.88 -8.33 -1.56
C VAL A 344 1.67 -6.96 -0.94
N SER A 345 2.00 -5.94 -1.71
CA SER A 345 1.75 -4.55 -1.36
C SER A 345 0.93 -3.86 -2.42
N SER A 346 0.08 -2.96 -1.96
CA SER A 346 -0.61 -1.95 -2.75
C SER A 346 -0.12 -0.60 -2.26
N SER A 347 0.03 0.35 -3.17
CA SER A 347 0.36 1.74 -2.85
C SER A 347 -0.76 2.73 -3.19
N ASP A 348 -1.91 2.20 -3.60
CA ASP A 348 -3.05 2.94 -4.15
C ASP A 348 -4.36 2.70 -3.39
N ASN A 349 -4.27 2.42 -2.09
CA ASN A 349 -5.36 2.10 -1.17
C ASN A 349 -6.08 0.77 -1.48
N GLY A 350 -5.32 -0.24 -1.91
CA GLY A 350 -5.85 -1.56 -2.24
C GLY A 350 -6.55 -1.65 -3.59
N ARG A 351 -6.38 -0.65 -4.48
CA ARG A 351 -6.99 -0.66 -5.82
C ARG A 351 -6.25 -1.60 -6.77
N SER A 352 -4.94 -1.68 -6.63
CA SER A 352 -4.10 -2.65 -7.33
C SER A 352 -2.97 -3.11 -6.42
N PHE A 353 -2.49 -4.32 -6.67
CA PHE A 353 -1.45 -4.98 -5.90
C PHE A 353 -0.28 -5.34 -6.82
N GLY A 354 0.93 -5.23 -6.30
CA GLY A 354 2.15 -5.58 -7.01
C GLY A 354 2.32 -7.10 -7.20
N GLY A 355 3.52 -7.50 -7.63
CA GLY A 355 3.90 -8.91 -7.67
C GLY A 355 3.93 -9.53 -6.27
N VAL A 356 3.61 -10.81 -6.20
CA VAL A 356 3.68 -11.63 -4.99
C VAL A 356 5.15 -11.92 -4.68
N GLU A 357 5.57 -11.63 -3.45
CA GLU A 357 6.90 -11.92 -2.92
C GLU A 357 6.83 -13.10 -1.95
N ILE A 358 7.79 -14.02 -2.03
CA ILE A 358 7.95 -15.12 -1.08
C ILE A 358 8.97 -14.70 -0.01
N LEU A 359 8.52 -14.65 1.25
CA LEU A 359 9.30 -14.13 2.37
C LEU A 359 9.97 -15.23 3.22
N SER A 360 9.36 -16.42 3.24
CA SER A 360 9.92 -17.62 3.89
C SER A 360 11.10 -18.20 3.08
N ARG A 361 11.89 -19.07 3.72
CA ARG A 361 12.96 -19.79 3.01
C ARG A 361 12.37 -20.88 2.11
N PRO A 362 12.90 -21.09 0.90
CA PRO A 362 12.51 -22.23 0.06
C PRO A 362 12.76 -23.56 0.78
N GLY A 363 11.78 -24.46 0.74
CA GLY A 363 11.88 -25.82 1.32
C GLY A 363 11.75 -25.90 2.84
N VAL A 364 11.47 -24.77 3.50
CA VAL A 364 11.22 -24.70 4.95
C VAL A 364 9.77 -24.26 5.16
N SER A 365 8.98 -25.11 5.81
CA SER A 365 7.58 -24.79 6.11
C SER A 365 7.49 -23.64 7.13
N ALA A 366 6.70 -22.62 6.81
CA ALA A 366 6.52 -21.42 7.61
C ALA A 366 5.03 -21.12 7.82
N VAL A 367 4.66 -20.61 9.01
CA VAL A 367 3.27 -20.43 9.43
C VAL A 367 3.08 -19.13 10.23
N ALA A 368 1.82 -18.79 10.51
CA ALA A 368 1.41 -17.68 11.36
C ALA A 368 2.08 -16.34 10.97
N PRO A 369 1.83 -15.83 9.75
CA PRO A 369 2.32 -14.50 9.40
C PRO A 369 1.72 -13.45 10.36
N ASP A 370 2.44 -12.34 10.51
CA ASP A 370 1.95 -11.07 11.03
C ASP A 370 2.66 -9.92 10.31
N VAL A 371 1.94 -8.88 9.93
CA VAL A 371 2.49 -7.76 9.15
C VAL A 371 2.19 -6.44 9.85
N THR A 372 3.18 -5.57 9.91
CA THR A 372 3.04 -4.22 10.45
C THR A 372 3.81 -3.22 9.60
N ALA A 373 3.30 -1.98 9.50
CA ALA A 373 3.91 -0.95 8.68
C ALA A 373 3.79 0.44 9.28
N PHE A 374 4.81 1.28 9.08
CA PHE A 374 4.80 2.70 9.40
C PHE A 374 5.68 3.46 8.40
N GLY A 375 5.16 4.56 7.84
CA GLY A 375 5.77 5.20 6.69
C GLY A 375 5.93 4.22 5.52
N ASN A 376 7.17 4.09 5.02
CA ASN A 376 7.57 3.10 4.01
C ASN A 376 8.21 1.84 4.62
N THR A 377 8.30 1.75 5.95
CA THR A 377 8.91 0.59 6.59
C THR A 377 7.84 -0.48 6.80
N VAL A 378 8.13 -1.69 6.34
CA VAL A 378 7.26 -2.87 6.47
C VAL A 378 8.05 -3.95 7.20
N PHE A 379 7.43 -4.55 8.21
CA PHE A 379 7.93 -5.76 8.85
C PHE A 379 6.92 -6.88 8.63
N VAL A 380 7.40 -8.05 8.23
CA VAL A 380 6.62 -9.27 8.18
C VAL A 380 7.30 -10.29 9.07
N PHE A 381 6.57 -10.77 10.07
CA PHE A 381 7.00 -11.79 11.01
C PHE A 381 6.29 -13.10 10.69
N TYR A 382 6.91 -14.22 11.04
CA TYR A 382 6.35 -15.56 10.86
C TYR A 382 7.10 -16.59 11.71
N LEU A 383 6.49 -17.74 11.92
CA LEU A 383 7.11 -18.89 12.59
C LEU A 383 7.70 -19.84 11.54
N ALA A 384 8.97 -20.23 11.70
CA ALA A 384 9.63 -21.23 10.87
C ALA A 384 10.81 -21.85 11.63
N GLU A 385 11.11 -23.13 11.40
CA GLU A 385 12.25 -23.81 12.04
C GLU A 385 12.27 -23.65 13.59
N ARG A 386 11.10 -23.69 14.24
CA ARG A 386 10.90 -23.50 15.71
C ARG A 386 11.05 -22.05 16.21
N ASP A 387 11.49 -21.12 15.37
CA ASP A 387 11.81 -19.74 15.74
C ASP A 387 10.82 -18.71 15.19
N VAL A 388 10.85 -17.52 15.79
CA VAL A 388 10.22 -16.32 15.23
C VAL A 388 11.18 -15.64 14.27
N TRP A 389 10.78 -15.51 13.01
CA TRP A 389 11.54 -14.85 11.96
C TRP A 389 10.90 -13.54 11.54
N CYS A 390 11.72 -12.64 11.02
CA CYS A 390 11.30 -11.36 10.47
C CYS A 390 11.99 -11.05 9.14
N ARG A 391 11.22 -10.50 8.20
CA ARG A 391 11.70 -9.80 7.00
C ARG A 391 11.35 -8.32 7.12
N ARG A 392 12.30 -7.44 6.81
CA ARG A 392 12.10 -5.98 6.86
C ARG A 392 12.32 -5.33 5.50
N SER A 393 11.43 -4.42 5.12
CA SER A 393 11.56 -3.53 3.96
C SER A 393 11.54 -2.07 4.41
N PHE A 394 12.26 -1.20 3.71
CA PHE A 394 12.27 0.26 3.93
C PHE A 394 11.65 1.04 2.77
N ASP A 395 11.13 0.35 1.77
CA ASP A 395 10.69 0.92 0.48
C ASP A 395 9.24 0.57 0.12
N GLY A 396 8.43 0.28 1.14
CA GLY A 396 7.01 -0.05 1.01
C GLY A 396 6.78 -1.50 0.56
N GLY A 397 7.63 -2.43 1.00
CA GLY A 397 7.49 -3.85 0.67
C GLY A 397 7.99 -4.23 -0.72
N ARG A 398 8.77 -3.38 -1.41
CA ARG A 398 9.32 -3.70 -2.74
C ARG A 398 10.56 -4.56 -2.67
N VAL A 399 11.44 -4.27 -1.71
CA VAL A 399 12.63 -5.08 -1.43
C VAL A 399 12.70 -5.32 0.06
N PHE A 400 12.78 -6.60 0.43
CA PHE A 400 13.07 -6.99 1.79
C PHE A 400 14.58 -7.23 1.98
N GLY A 401 15.12 -6.78 3.10
CA GLY A 401 16.46 -7.15 3.59
C GLY A 401 16.48 -8.55 4.22
N PRO A 402 17.63 -9.06 4.65
CA PRO A 402 17.81 -10.46 5.09
C PRO A 402 16.85 -10.90 6.20
N GLN A 403 16.69 -12.21 6.36
CA GLN A 403 15.92 -12.79 7.46
C GLN A 403 16.61 -12.54 8.81
N ILE A 404 15.84 -12.10 9.78
CA ILE A 404 16.27 -11.80 11.15
C ILE A 404 15.61 -12.82 12.08
N ASN A 405 16.40 -13.54 12.87
CA ASN A 405 15.87 -14.38 13.95
C ASN A 405 15.54 -13.48 15.14
N VAL A 406 14.27 -13.45 15.53
CA VAL A 406 13.71 -12.58 16.57
C VAL A 406 13.69 -13.27 17.93
N SER A 407 13.53 -14.59 17.96
CA SER A 407 13.53 -15.37 19.20
C SER A 407 14.94 -15.57 19.76
N GLU A 408 15.94 -15.83 18.90
CA GLU A 408 17.31 -16.16 19.31
C GLU A 408 17.39 -17.36 20.29
N SER A 409 16.39 -18.25 20.24
CA SER A 409 16.23 -19.40 21.15
C SER A 409 16.39 -20.73 20.39
N PRO A 410 17.60 -21.06 19.91
CA PRO A 410 17.82 -22.29 19.16
C PRO A 410 17.34 -23.50 19.98
N GLU A 411 16.66 -24.44 19.33
CA GLU A 411 16.13 -25.69 19.93
C GLU A 411 14.85 -25.55 20.77
N ILE A 412 14.37 -24.33 21.06
CA ILE A 412 13.10 -24.11 21.76
C ILE A 412 11.99 -23.81 20.73
N ASP A 413 10.81 -24.40 20.94
CA ASP A 413 9.66 -24.15 20.07
C ASP A 413 8.98 -22.83 20.43
N SER A 414 8.87 -21.93 19.45
CA SER A 414 8.08 -20.70 19.47
C SER A 414 6.69 -20.90 18.87
N PHE A 415 5.68 -20.30 19.48
CA PHE A 415 4.28 -20.37 19.05
C PHE A 415 3.53 -19.08 19.42
N ASP A 416 2.28 -18.96 18.95
CA ASP A 416 1.34 -17.89 19.27
C ASP A 416 1.88 -16.46 19.07
N LEU A 417 2.53 -16.21 17.94
CA LEU A 417 3.07 -14.89 17.57
C LEU A 417 1.96 -13.83 17.47
N ASN A 418 2.22 -12.65 18.05
CA ASN A 418 1.47 -11.42 17.79
C ASN A 418 2.41 -10.21 17.72
N VAL A 419 2.13 -9.29 16.78
CA VAL A 419 2.95 -8.11 16.52
C VAL A 419 2.08 -6.86 16.41
N VAL A 420 2.54 -5.74 16.96
CA VAL A 420 1.96 -4.41 16.71
C VAL A 420 3.03 -3.35 16.59
N ASN A 421 2.73 -2.24 15.91
CA ASN A 421 3.57 -1.05 15.91
C ASN A 421 2.94 0.11 16.70
N ASN A 422 3.80 1.02 17.14
CA ASN A 422 3.40 2.33 17.65
C ASN A 422 4.47 3.35 17.26
N GLY A 423 4.11 4.32 16.41
CA GLY A 423 5.06 5.22 15.78
C GLY A 423 6.09 4.44 14.96
N ASN A 424 7.38 4.68 15.21
CA ASN A 424 8.49 4.03 14.52
C ASN A 424 9.05 2.79 15.23
N SER A 425 8.29 2.23 16.18
CA SER A 425 8.69 1.05 16.95
C SER A 425 7.75 -0.11 16.69
N VAL A 426 8.31 -1.32 16.69
CA VAL A 426 7.58 -2.58 16.53
C VAL A 426 7.77 -3.42 17.77
N PHE A 427 6.70 -4.07 18.21
CA PHE A 427 6.64 -4.89 19.40
C PHE A 427 6.13 -6.26 19.01
N ALA A 428 6.84 -7.30 19.40
CA ALA A 428 6.50 -8.69 19.14
C ALA A 428 6.40 -9.42 20.48
N VAL A 429 5.37 -10.25 20.59
CA VAL A 429 5.19 -11.21 21.69
C VAL A 429 4.94 -12.58 21.09
N TRP A 430 5.47 -13.60 21.74
CA TRP A 430 5.24 -15.00 21.39
C TRP A 430 5.38 -15.83 22.66
N ALA A 431 5.04 -17.11 22.58
CA ALA A 431 5.25 -18.05 23.67
C ALA A 431 6.29 -19.08 23.26
N GLU A 432 7.09 -19.53 24.23
CA GLU A 432 8.15 -20.51 24.06
C GLU A 432 8.03 -21.64 25.07
N HIS A 433 8.41 -22.86 24.68
CA HIS A 433 8.61 -23.94 25.65
C HIS A 433 9.80 -23.62 26.58
N GLN A 434 9.74 -24.08 27.82
CA GLN A 434 10.83 -23.89 28.79
C GLN A 434 12.14 -24.57 28.36
N THR A 435 12.03 -25.70 27.67
CA THR A 435 13.13 -26.55 27.22
C THR A 435 12.82 -27.16 25.86
N ALA A 436 13.86 -27.56 25.11
CA ALA A 436 13.70 -28.31 23.87
C ALA A 436 12.83 -29.57 24.10
N SER A 437 11.80 -29.75 23.26
CA SER A 437 10.70 -30.70 23.45
C SER A 437 11.17 -32.17 23.48
N ALA A 438 11.07 -32.83 24.64
CA ALA A 438 11.00 -34.28 24.76
C ALA A 438 9.88 -34.78 25.72
N ASP A 439 9.31 -33.91 26.56
CA ASP A 439 8.26 -34.25 27.52
C ASP A 439 6.95 -33.52 27.22
N ILE A 440 5.83 -34.25 27.35
CA ILE A 440 4.46 -33.85 26.96
C ILE A 440 3.88 -32.71 27.83
N VAL A 441 4.62 -32.18 28.81
CA VAL A 441 4.16 -31.11 29.73
C VAL A 441 5.22 -30.01 29.90
N SER A 442 5.89 -29.60 28.83
CA SER A 442 6.84 -28.47 28.91
C SER A 442 6.10 -27.17 29.23
N ARG A 443 6.52 -26.47 30.29
CA ARG A 443 5.96 -25.16 30.64
C ARG A 443 6.16 -24.17 29.50
N LYS A 444 5.24 -23.21 29.38
CA LYS A 444 5.28 -22.16 28.37
C LYS A 444 5.60 -20.81 29.01
N PHE A 445 6.45 -20.01 28.38
CA PHE A 445 6.84 -18.68 28.84
C PHE A 445 6.59 -17.66 27.75
N LEU A 446 6.02 -16.50 28.12
CA LEU A 446 5.85 -15.42 27.16
C LEU A 446 7.17 -14.69 26.97
N LYS A 447 7.53 -14.51 25.71
CA LYS A 447 8.69 -13.74 25.30
C LYS A 447 8.22 -12.47 24.62
N PHE A 448 8.93 -11.39 24.90
CA PHE A 448 8.65 -10.07 24.37
C PHE A 448 9.93 -9.45 23.82
N ARG A 449 9.82 -8.83 22.65
CA ARG A 449 10.92 -8.08 22.05
C ARG A 449 10.41 -6.87 21.30
N ARG A 450 11.22 -5.82 21.25
CA ARG A 450 10.90 -4.62 20.50
C ARG A 450 12.03 -4.21 19.56
N PHE A 451 11.63 -3.49 18.51
CA PHE A 451 12.50 -2.82 17.57
C PHE A 451 12.28 -1.32 17.74
N ASP A 452 13.31 -0.59 18.18
CA ASP A 452 13.28 0.86 18.31
C ASP A 452 14.23 1.47 17.30
N ASN A 453 13.73 2.36 16.43
CA ASN A 453 14.55 2.97 15.37
C ASN A 453 15.37 1.91 14.61
N TYR A 454 14.72 0.79 14.29
CA TYR A 454 15.30 -0.35 13.56
C TYR A 454 16.33 -1.20 14.33
N ALA A 455 16.69 -0.83 15.56
CA ALA A 455 17.56 -1.59 16.43
C ALA A 455 16.74 -2.59 17.27
N MET A 456 17.25 -3.81 17.37
CA MET A 456 16.57 -4.91 18.08
C MET A 456 16.97 -4.90 19.56
N ALA A 457 16.00 -4.73 20.46
CA ALA A 457 16.22 -4.80 21.90
C ALA A 457 16.48 -6.26 22.36
N PRO A 458 16.98 -6.50 23.58
CA PRO A 458 17.06 -7.87 24.12
C PRO A 458 15.68 -8.53 24.25
N VAL A 459 15.64 -9.86 24.14
CA VAL A 459 14.45 -10.65 24.49
C VAL A 459 14.19 -10.52 25.99
N ARG A 460 12.93 -10.33 26.36
CA ARG A 460 12.46 -10.28 27.75
C ARG A 460 11.40 -11.34 27.96
N GLU A 461 11.33 -11.86 29.18
CA GLU A 461 10.27 -12.77 29.61
C GLU A 461 9.16 -11.99 30.32
N VAL A 462 7.92 -12.43 30.11
CA VAL A 462 6.73 -11.88 30.75
C VAL A 462 5.91 -13.04 31.35
N GLY A 463 5.37 -12.85 32.55
CA GLY A 463 4.60 -13.89 33.23
C GLY A 463 5.44 -14.81 34.13
N THR A 464 4.82 -15.87 34.61
CA THR A 464 5.41 -16.79 35.61
C THR A 464 5.36 -18.26 35.19
N GLY A 465 4.75 -18.59 34.05
CA GLY A 465 4.81 -19.91 33.40
C GLY A 465 3.44 -20.54 33.10
N ASN A 466 3.42 -21.44 32.10
CA ASN A 466 2.23 -22.01 31.45
C ASN A 466 1.34 -20.99 30.73
N ASP A 467 1.98 -19.96 30.20
CA ASP A 467 1.30 -18.86 29.55
C ASP A 467 1.28 -19.06 28.02
N SER A 468 0.15 -18.77 27.37
CA SER A 468 -0.05 -18.98 25.94
C SER A 468 -0.99 -17.94 25.32
N GLU A 469 -1.10 -17.97 24.00
CA GLU A 469 -2.00 -17.09 23.22
C GLU A 469 -1.84 -15.58 23.51
N PRO A 470 -0.61 -15.04 23.64
CA PRO A 470 -0.42 -13.65 24.00
C PRO A 470 -0.97 -12.67 22.93
N LYS A 471 -1.63 -11.60 23.38
CA LYS A 471 -2.08 -10.48 22.53
C LYS A 471 -1.60 -9.16 23.09
N LEU A 472 -1.09 -8.27 22.24
CA LEU A 472 -0.56 -6.99 22.68
C LEU A 472 -1.32 -5.78 22.11
N ALA A 473 -1.29 -4.69 22.89
CA ALA A 473 -1.66 -3.35 22.47
C ALA A 473 -0.63 -2.35 22.98
N VAL A 474 -0.26 -1.38 22.14
CA VAL A 474 0.77 -0.38 22.49
C VAL A 474 0.28 1.02 22.16
N ARG A 475 0.49 1.95 23.10
CA ARG A 475 0.26 3.38 22.86
C ARG A 475 1.24 4.21 23.67
N GLY A 476 2.06 4.99 22.97
CA GLY A 476 3.11 5.79 23.61
C GLY A 476 4.10 4.90 24.37
N ASN A 477 4.13 5.03 25.69
CA ASN A 477 4.96 4.19 26.58
C ASN A 477 4.23 2.98 27.16
N ARG A 478 2.90 2.94 27.07
CA ARG A 478 2.11 1.89 27.66
C ARG A 478 2.03 0.68 26.71
N VAL A 479 2.30 -0.50 27.25
CA VAL A 479 2.09 -1.80 26.61
C VAL A 479 1.14 -2.58 27.49
N VAL A 480 0.06 -3.08 26.91
CA VAL A 480 -0.87 -4.01 27.54
C VAL A 480 -0.73 -5.35 26.84
N LEU A 481 -0.55 -6.39 27.63
CA LEU A 481 -0.47 -7.77 27.20
C LEU A 481 -1.58 -8.56 27.89
N THR A 482 -2.36 -9.30 27.13
CA THR A 482 -3.23 -10.36 27.66
C THR A 482 -2.68 -11.71 27.26
N PHE A 483 -2.97 -12.72 28.06
CA PHE A 483 -2.55 -14.09 27.79
C PHE A 483 -3.38 -15.09 28.57
N ALA A 484 -3.42 -16.31 28.08
CA ALA A 484 -4.05 -17.44 28.74
C ALA A 484 -3.04 -18.13 29.67
N SER A 485 -3.40 -18.34 30.94
CA SER A 485 -2.58 -19.08 31.92
C SER A 485 -3.38 -20.23 32.54
N SER A 486 -2.72 -21.34 32.84
CA SER A 486 -3.39 -22.54 33.37
C SER A 486 -3.85 -22.35 34.82
N HIS A 487 -5.14 -22.48 35.07
CA HIS A 487 -5.73 -22.50 36.42
C HIS A 487 -5.78 -23.92 37.00
N SER A 488 -6.14 -24.91 36.17
CA SER A 488 -6.19 -26.35 36.49
C SER A 488 -6.11 -27.19 35.20
N GLU A 489 -5.98 -28.52 35.26
CA GLU A 489 -5.88 -29.38 34.06
C GLU A 489 -7.06 -29.15 33.09
N GLY A 490 -6.77 -28.48 31.97
CA GLY A 490 -7.74 -28.22 30.90
C GLY A 490 -8.51 -26.91 31.02
N ASP A 491 -8.25 -26.05 32.01
CA ASP A 491 -8.87 -24.71 32.13
C ASP A 491 -7.82 -23.60 32.06
N LEU A 492 -8.06 -22.64 31.17
CA LEU A 492 -7.19 -21.49 30.91
C LEU A 492 -7.94 -20.21 31.31
N ASP A 493 -7.33 -19.45 32.22
CA ASP A 493 -7.82 -18.14 32.62
C ASP A 493 -7.10 -17.04 31.84
N THR A 494 -7.77 -15.92 31.62
CA THR A 494 -7.14 -14.77 30.96
C THR A 494 -6.54 -13.81 31.98
N HIS A 495 -5.24 -13.60 31.87
CA HIS A 495 -4.45 -12.68 32.67
C HIS A 495 -4.04 -11.43 31.88
N ILE A 496 -3.58 -10.41 32.62
CA ILE A 496 -3.08 -9.17 32.06
C ILE A 496 -1.73 -8.81 32.67
N ALA A 497 -0.82 -8.35 31.80
CA ALA A 497 0.39 -7.66 32.19
C ALA A 497 0.42 -6.27 31.55
N ILE A 498 0.84 -5.27 32.32
CA ILE A 498 0.99 -3.89 31.86
C ILE A 498 2.42 -3.43 32.06
N SER A 499 2.97 -2.79 31.04
CA SER A 499 4.21 -2.04 31.13
C SER A 499 3.96 -0.57 30.83
N GLU A 500 4.53 0.33 31.63
CA GLU A 500 4.46 1.79 31.43
C GLU A 500 5.75 2.37 30.84
N ASP A 501 6.70 1.51 30.50
CA ASP A 501 8.03 1.88 30.01
C ASP A 501 8.42 1.09 28.75
N ARG A 502 7.43 0.87 27.89
CA ARG A 502 7.57 0.24 26.56
C ARG A 502 8.00 -1.23 26.63
N GLY A 503 7.63 -1.93 27.70
CA GLY A 503 7.94 -3.34 27.94
C GLY A 503 9.30 -3.59 28.58
N ASN A 504 9.92 -2.59 29.23
CA ASN A 504 11.16 -2.83 29.98
C ASN A 504 10.87 -3.48 31.34
N ASN A 505 9.81 -3.04 32.02
CA ASN A 505 9.32 -3.60 33.27
C ASN A 505 7.82 -3.89 33.15
N TRP A 506 7.38 -4.98 33.78
CA TRP A 506 6.00 -5.47 33.71
C TRP A 506 5.39 -5.56 35.10
N ARG A 507 4.16 -5.06 35.22
CA ARG A 507 3.27 -5.35 36.35
C ARG A 507 2.28 -6.43 35.90
N LEU A 508 2.27 -7.55 36.60
CA LEU A 508 1.37 -8.67 36.36
C LEU A 508 0.25 -8.65 37.39
N ASP A 509 -0.99 -8.91 36.96
CA ASP A 509 -2.08 -9.24 37.87
C ASP A 509 -2.01 -10.71 38.29
N GLU A 510 -1.96 -10.96 39.60
CA GLU A 510 -1.97 -12.32 40.17
C GLU A 510 -3.32 -13.01 39.98
N SER A 511 -4.41 -12.25 39.91
CA SER A 511 -5.76 -12.76 39.68
C SER A 511 -6.13 -12.63 38.20
N PRO A 512 -6.81 -13.63 37.62
CA PRO A 512 -7.30 -13.52 36.26
C PRO A 512 -8.33 -12.39 36.15
N ILE A 513 -8.37 -11.71 35.00
CA ILE A 513 -9.45 -10.76 34.72
C ILE A 513 -10.74 -11.55 34.56
N TRP A 514 -10.71 -12.56 33.70
CA TRP A 514 -11.83 -13.46 33.45
C TRP A 514 -11.37 -14.88 33.74
N GLY A 515 -12.13 -15.59 34.56
CA GLY A 515 -12.08 -17.04 34.63
C GLY A 515 -13.36 -17.62 34.03
N ASN A 516 -13.25 -18.72 33.26
CA ASN A 516 -14.32 -19.71 33.14
C ASN A 516 -14.04 -20.84 32.13
N TYR A 517 -14.31 -22.06 32.63
CA TYR A 517 -14.90 -23.21 31.93
C TYR A 517 -14.34 -23.48 30.53
N GLY A 518 -13.01 -23.51 30.44
CA GLY A 518 -12.26 -24.34 29.51
C GLY A 518 -12.51 -24.04 28.04
N ASN A 519 -12.29 -22.80 27.58
CA ASN A 519 -11.81 -22.45 26.21
C ASN A 519 -11.98 -20.94 25.86
N GLN A 520 -11.54 -19.99 26.70
CA GLN A 520 -11.38 -18.60 26.25
C GLN A 520 -10.04 -18.45 25.55
N GLN A 521 -10.02 -18.14 24.25
CA GLN A 521 -8.78 -18.21 23.44
C GLN A 521 -8.24 -16.85 22.96
N TYR A 522 -8.99 -15.73 23.05
CA TYR A 522 -8.68 -14.55 22.22
C TYR A 522 -9.03 -13.18 22.81
N ALA A 523 -8.72 -12.90 24.08
CA ALA A 523 -8.92 -11.54 24.60
C ALA A 523 -7.92 -10.55 23.98
N GLN A 524 -8.34 -9.80 22.97
CA GLN A 524 -7.49 -8.80 22.30
C GLN A 524 -7.62 -7.43 22.99
N PRO A 525 -6.52 -6.86 23.52
CA PRO A 525 -6.52 -5.53 24.11
C PRO A 525 -6.44 -4.43 23.05
N TYR A 526 -6.94 -3.24 23.40
CA TYR A 526 -6.86 -1.99 22.64
C TYR A 526 -6.65 -0.82 23.61
N ILE A 527 -5.79 0.15 23.25
CA ILE A 527 -5.56 1.36 24.06
C ILE A 527 -6.08 2.59 23.33
N LEU A 528 -7.17 3.17 23.85
CA LEU A 528 -7.81 4.36 23.29
C LEU A 528 -6.97 5.64 23.54
N PRO A 529 -7.19 6.73 22.78
CA PRO A 529 -6.56 8.03 23.06
C PRO A 529 -6.81 8.60 24.44
N SER A 530 -7.96 8.30 25.04
CA SER A 530 -8.25 8.60 26.44
C SER A 530 -7.31 7.90 27.43
N GLY A 531 -6.56 6.89 26.98
CA GLY A 531 -5.79 6.00 27.84
C GLY A 531 -6.61 4.85 28.43
N SER A 532 -7.92 4.77 28.13
CA SER A 532 -8.75 3.63 28.47
C SER A 532 -8.28 2.37 27.75
N VAL A 533 -8.34 1.24 28.45
CA VAL A 533 -8.05 -0.07 27.86
C VAL A 533 -9.34 -0.83 27.64
N GLN A 534 -9.59 -1.19 26.39
CA GLN A 534 -10.75 -1.96 25.98
C GLN A 534 -10.34 -3.32 25.44
N PHE A 535 -11.21 -4.30 25.58
CA PHE A 535 -10.95 -5.68 25.20
C PHE A 535 -12.09 -6.22 24.36
N THR A 536 -11.74 -6.96 23.31
CA THR A 536 -12.69 -7.81 22.59
C THR A 536 -12.36 -9.26 22.89
N TYR A 537 -13.35 -10.03 23.30
CA TYR A 537 -13.16 -11.45 23.58
C TYR A 537 -14.42 -12.27 23.26
N GLU A 538 -14.20 -13.55 23.04
CA GLU A 538 -15.26 -14.55 22.98
C GLU A 538 -15.58 -15.06 24.38
N SER A 539 -16.84 -14.97 24.79
CA SER A 539 -17.37 -15.56 26.01
C SER A 539 -18.16 -16.84 25.70
N ARG A 540 -17.96 -17.89 26.50
CA ARG A 540 -18.63 -19.19 26.33
C ARG A 540 -19.50 -19.57 27.54
N PRO A 541 -20.60 -18.84 27.83
CA PRO A 541 -21.54 -19.29 28.84
C PRO A 541 -22.22 -20.62 28.41
N PRO A 542 -22.76 -21.42 29.36
CA PRO A 542 -23.39 -22.69 29.02
C PRO A 542 -24.45 -22.56 27.91
N GLY A 543 -24.25 -23.29 26.81
CA GLY A 543 -25.20 -23.38 25.70
C GLY A 543 -25.15 -22.27 24.65
N ARG A 544 -24.25 -21.27 24.76
CA ARG A 544 -24.08 -20.21 23.74
C ARG A 544 -22.68 -19.58 23.73
N ILE A 545 -22.31 -18.99 22.60
CA ILE A 545 -21.07 -18.21 22.44
C ILE A 545 -21.43 -16.73 22.20
N GLU A 546 -20.73 -15.81 22.86
CA GLU A 546 -20.96 -14.36 22.77
C GLU A 546 -19.68 -13.58 22.41
N ALA A 547 -19.79 -12.59 21.53
CA ALA A 547 -18.77 -11.58 21.35
C ALA A 547 -18.97 -10.44 22.35
N VAL A 548 -17.91 -10.07 23.07
CA VAL A 548 -17.98 -9.07 24.16
C VAL A 548 -16.96 -7.96 23.95
N LEU A 549 -17.39 -6.72 24.20
CA LEU A 549 -16.54 -5.55 24.35
C LEU A 549 -16.56 -5.10 25.83
N GLU A 550 -15.40 -5.03 26.46
CA GLU A 550 -15.26 -4.59 27.86
C GLU A 550 -14.29 -3.43 28.00
N ASP A 551 -14.59 -2.47 28.89
CA ASP A 551 -13.78 -1.29 29.18
C ASP A 551 -13.34 -1.30 30.65
N LEU A 552 -12.02 -1.36 30.87
CA LEU A 552 -11.39 -1.29 32.20
C LEU A 552 -11.07 0.17 32.62
N GLY A 553 -11.47 1.16 31.84
CA GLY A 553 -11.21 2.57 32.11
C GLY A 553 -9.71 2.93 32.06
N SER A 554 -9.39 4.13 32.55
CA SER A 554 -8.01 4.65 32.62
C SER A 554 -7.37 4.52 34.01
N ALA A 555 -8.16 4.15 35.03
CA ALA A 555 -7.71 4.02 36.41
C ALA A 555 -6.97 2.69 36.61
N GLN A 556 -5.81 2.74 37.27
CA GLN A 556 -4.95 1.57 37.51
C GLN A 556 -4.97 1.14 38.96
N ARG A 557 -6.14 0.76 39.50
CA ARG A 557 -6.17 0.09 40.80
C ARG A 557 -5.53 -1.30 40.68
N ASN A 558 -4.97 -1.79 41.78
CA ASN A 558 -4.40 -3.12 41.90
C ASN A 558 -5.40 -3.98 42.72
N PRO A 559 -5.87 -5.12 42.21
CA PRO A 559 -5.58 -5.70 40.88
C PRO A 559 -6.24 -4.92 39.73
N ILE A 560 -5.59 -4.91 38.56
CA ILE A 560 -6.06 -4.23 37.34
C ILE A 560 -7.45 -4.74 36.93
N SER A 561 -7.71 -6.03 37.17
CA SER A 561 -8.98 -6.71 36.94
C SER A 561 -10.20 -6.08 37.64
N GLU A 562 -10.00 -5.30 38.71
CA GLU A 562 -11.10 -4.62 39.42
C GLU A 562 -11.58 -3.33 38.75
N ASN A 563 -10.90 -2.83 37.72
CA ASN A 563 -11.24 -1.53 37.10
C ASN A 563 -12.40 -1.60 36.07
N ARG A 564 -13.21 -2.67 36.08
CA ARG A 564 -14.33 -2.86 35.15
C ARG A 564 -15.33 -1.70 35.22
N SER A 565 -15.51 -1.01 34.09
CA SER A 565 -16.38 0.17 34.00
C SER A 565 -17.59 -0.04 33.09
N ARG A 566 -17.45 -0.84 32.03
CA ARG A 566 -18.54 -1.11 31.08
C ARG A 566 -18.32 -2.43 30.36
N THR A 567 -19.40 -3.18 30.15
CA THR A 567 -19.43 -4.39 29.32
C THR A 567 -20.58 -4.30 28.33
N MET A 568 -20.31 -4.64 27.07
CA MET A 568 -21.27 -4.63 25.97
C MET A 568 -21.26 -5.97 25.23
N LEU A 569 -22.44 -6.57 25.09
CA LEU A 569 -22.65 -7.76 24.25
C LEU A 569 -22.86 -7.34 22.80
N LEU A 570 -22.10 -7.91 21.88
CA LEU A 570 -22.12 -7.55 20.45
C LEU A 570 -23.16 -8.34 19.64
N ASN A 571 -23.84 -9.31 20.26
CA ASN A 571 -24.83 -10.21 19.63
C ASN A 571 -26.19 -9.54 19.28
N GLY A 572 -26.23 -8.26 18.90
CA GLY A 572 -27.41 -7.56 18.38
C GLY A 572 -28.53 -7.20 19.36
N ARG A 573 -28.55 -7.72 20.59
CA ARG A 573 -29.61 -7.43 21.59
C ARG A 573 -29.48 -6.08 22.31
N ASN A 574 -28.28 -5.51 22.38
CA ASN A 574 -27.99 -4.27 23.11
C ASN A 574 -27.50 -3.13 22.20
N LEU A 575 -27.54 -3.33 20.88
CA LEU A 575 -27.34 -2.27 19.90
C LEU A 575 -28.74 -1.79 19.50
N SER A 576 -28.93 -0.48 19.37
CA SER A 576 -30.23 0.19 19.15
C SER A 576 -30.86 -0.08 17.77
N THR A 577 -30.84 -1.32 17.27
CA THR A 577 -30.77 -1.59 15.83
C THR A 577 -32.01 -2.18 15.17
N GLY A 578 -33.08 -2.51 15.89
CA GLY A 578 -34.33 -2.95 15.24
C GLY A 578 -34.20 -4.24 14.39
N ILE A 579 -33.11 -4.99 14.49
CA ILE A 579 -32.93 -6.28 13.83
C ILE A 579 -33.48 -7.36 14.77
N ASN A 580 -34.77 -7.69 14.63
CA ASN A 580 -35.37 -8.84 15.29
C ASN A 580 -34.99 -10.12 14.54
N GLY A 581 -34.23 -11.03 15.17
CA GLY A 581 -34.02 -12.38 14.63
C GLY A 581 -32.61 -12.99 14.78
N LEU A 582 -31.66 -12.32 15.42
CA LEU A 582 -30.33 -12.91 15.66
C LEU A 582 -30.43 -14.09 16.65
N VAL A 583 -30.03 -15.27 16.16
CA VAL A 583 -30.26 -16.58 16.78
C VAL A 583 -29.52 -16.71 18.11
N GLU A 584 -30.27 -17.00 19.18
CA GLU A 584 -29.72 -17.52 20.43
C GLU A 584 -29.07 -18.89 20.17
N GLY A 585 -27.85 -19.10 20.66
CA GLY A 585 -27.23 -20.43 20.69
C GLY A 585 -26.24 -20.74 19.57
N ASN A 586 -25.50 -19.74 19.06
CA ASN A 586 -24.32 -20.04 18.24
C ASN A 586 -23.37 -20.97 19.03
N ARG A 587 -22.99 -22.08 18.40
CA ARG A 587 -22.07 -23.10 18.94
C ARG A 587 -20.72 -23.11 18.22
N GLU A 588 -20.56 -22.30 17.17
CA GLU A 588 -19.30 -22.19 16.44
C GLU A 588 -18.43 -21.05 17.00
N PRO A 589 -17.10 -21.25 17.07
CA PRO A 589 -16.16 -20.19 17.43
C PRO A 589 -16.33 -18.96 16.56
N MET A 590 -16.28 -17.80 17.20
CA MET A 590 -16.33 -16.47 16.62
C MET A 590 -14.91 -15.93 16.52
N VAL A 591 -14.60 -15.27 15.40
CA VAL A 591 -13.33 -14.55 15.28
C VAL A 591 -13.65 -13.05 15.31
N LEU A 592 -13.07 -12.35 16.27
CA LEU A 592 -13.24 -10.92 16.48
C LEU A 592 -12.01 -10.16 15.97
N ALA A 593 -12.27 -8.98 15.39
CA ALA A 593 -11.24 -8.00 15.08
C ALA A 593 -11.74 -6.61 15.44
N GLY A 594 -10.81 -5.69 15.68
CA GLY A 594 -11.14 -4.33 16.10
C GLY A 594 -10.09 -3.34 15.64
N ALA A 595 -10.51 -2.08 15.50
CA ALA A 595 -9.65 -0.96 15.11
C ALA A 595 -10.04 0.32 15.86
N VAL A 596 -9.05 1.06 16.35
CA VAL A 596 -9.26 2.28 17.13
C VAL A 596 -9.46 3.47 16.18
N VAL A 597 -10.66 4.05 16.19
CA VAL A 597 -11.07 5.14 15.30
C VAL A 597 -11.37 6.38 16.12
N GLY A 598 -10.53 7.41 16.02
CA GLY A 598 -10.63 8.55 16.92
C GLY A 598 -10.45 8.09 18.36
N ASN A 599 -11.44 8.35 19.23
CA ASN A 599 -11.47 7.88 20.62
C ASN A 599 -12.46 6.73 20.88
N GLU A 600 -12.78 5.95 19.85
CA GLU A 600 -13.69 4.82 19.93
C GLU A 600 -13.04 3.56 19.37
N LEU A 601 -13.57 2.39 19.76
CA LEU A 601 -13.20 1.10 19.19
C LEU A 601 -14.34 0.64 18.27
N ASP A 602 -14.00 0.45 17.00
CA ASP A 602 -14.87 -0.25 16.05
C ASP A 602 -14.52 -1.74 16.07
N VAL A 603 -15.54 -2.60 15.94
CA VAL A 603 -15.38 -4.05 16.07
C VAL A 603 -16.11 -4.76 14.93
N SER A 604 -15.49 -5.81 14.40
CA SER A 604 -16.11 -6.75 13.47
C SER A 604 -15.96 -8.18 13.96
N TRP A 605 -16.91 -9.03 13.60
CA TRP A 605 -16.86 -10.45 13.90
C TRP A 605 -17.68 -11.26 12.91
N THR A 606 -17.38 -12.54 12.81
CA THR A 606 -18.19 -13.49 12.06
C THR A 606 -19.04 -14.33 13.01
N GLN A 607 -20.26 -14.65 12.60
CA GLN A 607 -21.18 -15.49 13.39
C GLN A 607 -21.99 -16.40 12.49
N PHE A 608 -22.12 -17.67 12.88
CA PHE A 608 -22.98 -18.65 12.23
C PHE A 608 -24.35 -18.70 12.91
N ASP A 609 -25.43 -18.57 12.13
CA ASP A 609 -26.81 -18.56 12.64
C ASP A 609 -27.49 -19.96 12.59
N GLY A 610 -26.74 -21.00 12.22
CA GLY A 610 -27.27 -22.34 11.97
C GLY A 610 -27.60 -22.62 10.50
N ARG A 611 -27.63 -21.57 9.65
CA ARG A 611 -27.86 -21.68 8.20
C ARG A 611 -26.71 -21.09 7.38
N ARG A 612 -26.18 -19.94 7.78
CA ARG A 612 -25.08 -19.25 7.11
C ARG A 612 -24.21 -18.49 8.11
N ARG A 613 -22.96 -18.23 7.73
CA ARG A 613 -22.09 -17.31 8.46
C ARG A 613 -22.24 -15.91 7.87
N SER A 614 -22.26 -14.91 8.73
CA SER A 614 -22.38 -13.50 8.35
C SER A 614 -21.27 -12.68 8.99
N LEU A 615 -20.84 -11.62 8.31
CA LEU A 615 -19.84 -10.66 8.82
C LEU A 615 -20.56 -9.44 9.39
N TYR A 616 -20.33 -9.18 10.67
CA TYR A 616 -20.94 -8.06 11.40
C TYR A 616 -19.93 -6.97 11.65
N PHE A 617 -20.39 -5.71 11.65
CA PHE A 617 -19.60 -4.54 11.99
C PHE A 617 -20.37 -3.61 12.92
N ALA A 618 -19.78 -3.31 14.07
CA ALA A 618 -20.31 -2.40 15.07
C ALA A 618 -19.40 -1.18 15.23
N ARG A 619 -20.05 -0.01 15.24
CA ARG A 619 -19.46 1.28 15.60
C ARG A 619 -20.31 1.93 16.67
N ASN A 620 -19.67 2.47 17.69
CA ASN A 620 -20.37 3.08 18.82
C ASN A 620 -21.33 4.20 18.33
N GLY A 621 -22.52 4.27 18.93
CA GLY A 621 -23.56 5.23 18.55
C GLY A 621 -24.15 5.05 17.14
N ARG A 622 -23.77 4.01 16.39
CA ARG A 622 -24.35 3.69 15.07
C ARG A 622 -25.09 2.37 15.08
N PRO A 623 -26.06 2.18 14.15
CA PRO A 623 -26.66 0.88 13.98
C PRO A 623 -25.61 -0.18 13.55
N LEU A 624 -25.73 -1.37 14.11
CA LEU A 624 -25.06 -2.60 13.68
C LEU A 624 -25.26 -2.78 12.17
N GLN A 625 -24.16 -3.03 11.47
CA GLN A 625 -24.16 -3.32 10.04
C GLN A 625 -23.87 -4.80 9.83
N VAL A 626 -24.61 -5.41 8.90
CA VAL A 626 -24.34 -6.75 8.39
C VAL A 626 -23.70 -6.55 7.01
N LEU A 627 -22.45 -6.95 6.87
CA LEU A 627 -21.62 -6.72 5.69
C LEU A 627 -21.65 -7.94 4.77
N ASP A 628 -22.78 -8.61 4.62
CA ASP A 628 -22.89 -9.81 3.78
C ASP A 628 -22.97 -9.45 2.29
N ALA A 629 -22.38 -10.26 1.41
CA ALA A 629 -22.76 -10.31 0.00
C ALA A 629 -23.38 -11.69 -0.29
N GLN A 630 -24.22 -11.80 -1.32
CA GLN A 630 -24.88 -13.07 -1.63
C GLN A 630 -23.83 -14.13 -2.05
N GLY A 631 -23.89 -15.31 -1.42
CA GLY A 631 -23.02 -16.45 -1.75
C GLY A 631 -21.72 -16.56 -0.93
N ILE A 632 -21.47 -15.67 0.04
CA ILE A 632 -20.24 -15.61 0.84
C ILE A 632 -20.45 -16.27 2.23
N ASP A 633 -19.46 -17.04 2.68
CA ASP A 633 -19.26 -17.63 4.01
C ASP A 633 -17.99 -17.04 4.69
N PRO A 634 -18.08 -15.80 5.23
CA PRO A 634 -16.93 -15.04 5.70
C PRO A 634 -16.35 -15.60 7.00
N ARG A 635 -15.02 -15.73 7.07
CA ARG A 635 -14.22 -16.24 8.19
C ARG A 635 -13.06 -15.32 8.51
N ASN A 636 -12.48 -15.45 9.70
CA ASN A 636 -11.19 -14.84 10.05
C ASN A 636 -11.04 -13.33 9.73
N PRO A 637 -11.96 -12.45 10.19
CA PRO A 637 -11.82 -11.02 9.94
C PRO A 637 -10.56 -10.45 10.60
N SER A 638 -9.97 -9.45 9.96
CA SER A 638 -8.87 -8.63 10.44
C SER A 638 -9.18 -7.17 10.11
N MET A 639 -8.85 -6.24 11.00
CA MET A 639 -9.23 -4.84 10.86
C MET A 639 -8.03 -3.91 10.98
N ALA A 640 -8.07 -2.81 10.22
CA ALA A 640 -7.16 -1.69 10.35
C ALA A 640 -7.93 -0.38 10.19
N SER A 641 -7.42 0.71 10.76
CA SER A 641 -8.00 2.04 10.62
C SER A 641 -6.94 3.09 10.29
N LEU A 642 -7.32 4.05 9.45
CA LEU A 642 -6.50 5.21 9.10
C LEU A 642 -7.41 6.43 8.87
N ASP A 643 -7.09 7.55 9.52
CA ASP A 643 -7.77 8.83 9.35
C ASP A 643 -9.31 8.76 9.45
N GLY A 644 -9.82 7.96 10.39
CA GLY A 644 -11.27 7.80 10.59
C GLY A 644 -11.93 6.71 9.72
N ASN A 645 -11.20 6.18 8.74
CA ASN A 645 -11.66 5.09 7.88
C ASN A 645 -11.26 3.73 8.47
N VAL A 646 -12.02 2.70 8.11
CA VAL A 646 -11.80 1.31 8.52
C VAL A 646 -11.69 0.44 7.28
N ALA A 647 -10.76 -0.51 7.32
CA ALA A 647 -10.64 -1.61 6.38
C ALA A 647 -10.82 -2.93 7.14
N ILE A 648 -11.52 -3.87 6.53
CA ILE A 648 -11.76 -5.22 7.05
C ILE A 648 -11.36 -6.22 5.97
N ALA A 649 -10.41 -7.10 6.29
CA ALA A 649 -10.09 -8.26 5.46
C ALA A 649 -10.70 -9.52 6.09
N CYS A 650 -11.25 -10.46 5.33
CA CYS A 650 -11.73 -11.75 5.85
C CYS A 650 -11.46 -12.86 4.83
N THR A 651 -11.47 -14.13 5.23
CA THR A 651 -11.51 -15.26 4.27
C THR A 651 -12.94 -15.63 3.91
N ASP A 652 -13.17 -16.30 2.78
CA ASP A 652 -14.48 -16.72 2.26
C ASP A 652 -14.38 -18.11 1.60
N ARG A 653 -15.50 -18.84 1.47
CA ARG A 653 -15.64 -20.02 0.60
C ARG A 653 -16.88 -19.86 -0.27
N SER A 654 -16.70 -19.92 -1.59
CA SER A 654 -17.79 -19.89 -2.58
C SER A 654 -18.71 -21.12 -2.49
N SER A 655 -18.22 -22.26 -2.00
CA SER A 655 -19.03 -23.47 -1.74
C SER A 655 -18.39 -24.42 -0.71
N PRO A 656 -19.15 -25.36 -0.11
CA PRO A 656 -18.59 -26.36 0.80
C PRO A 656 -17.52 -27.22 0.10
N GLY A 657 -16.26 -27.08 0.53
CA GLY A 657 -15.11 -27.80 -0.04
C GLY A 657 -14.30 -27.02 -1.07
N ALA A 658 -14.72 -25.80 -1.45
CA ALA A 658 -13.90 -24.88 -2.22
C ALA A 658 -12.73 -24.31 -1.39
N PRO A 659 -11.61 -23.90 -2.03
CA PRO A 659 -10.50 -23.22 -1.37
C PRO A 659 -10.97 -21.92 -0.69
N GLU A 660 -10.25 -21.51 0.36
CA GLU A 660 -10.53 -20.23 1.03
C GLU A 660 -9.95 -19.04 0.26
N GLU A 661 -10.74 -17.99 0.17
CA GLU A 661 -10.49 -16.79 -0.64
C GLU A 661 -10.42 -15.54 0.26
N ILE A 662 -9.61 -14.52 -0.08
CA ILE A 662 -9.50 -13.30 0.76
C ILE A 662 -10.50 -12.25 0.25
N GLN A 663 -11.19 -11.53 1.14
CA GLN A 663 -12.12 -10.45 0.83
C GLN A 663 -11.61 -9.17 1.50
N LEU A 664 -11.71 -8.02 0.83
CA LEU A 664 -11.36 -6.72 1.41
C LEU A 664 -12.54 -5.73 1.33
N ARG A 665 -12.90 -5.14 2.47
CA ARG A 665 -13.97 -4.15 2.60
C ARG A 665 -13.42 -2.86 3.16
N ILE A 666 -13.69 -1.73 2.50
CA ILE A 666 -13.11 -0.43 2.87
C ILE A 666 -14.21 0.63 2.88
N GLY A 667 -14.13 1.54 3.86
CA GLY A 667 -14.84 2.81 3.84
C GLY A 667 -16.02 2.92 4.81
N PRO A 668 -16.57 4.13 4.99
CA PRO A 668 -17.59 4.44 6.00
C PRO A 668 -18.99 3.86 5.69
N THR A 669 -19.22 3.46 4.44
CA THR A 669 -20.43 2.78 3.94
C THR A 669 -20.13 1.36 3.43
N PHE A 670 -18.91 0.87 3.67
CA PHE A 670 -18.34 -0.40 3.19
C PHE A 670 -18.66 -0.76 1.74
N SER A 671 -17.72 -0.50 0.82
CA SER A 671 -17.75 -1.17 -0.49
C SER A 671 -17.15 -2.58 -0.37
N SER A 672 -17.82 -3.58 -0.93
CA SER A 672 -17.31 -4.96 -1.04
C SER A 672 -16.44 -5.10 -2.27
N ILE A 673 -15.20 -5.57 -2.09
CA ILE A 673 -14.36 -6.04 -3.17
C ILE A 673 -14.18 -7.53 -2.91
N ASN A 674 -14.83 -8.35 -3.73
CA ASN A 674 -14.50 -9.77 -3.79
C ASN A 674 -13.16 -9.88 -4.53
N LEU A 675 -12.28 -10.81 -4.16
CA LEU A 675 -10.93 -10.88 -4.73
C LEU A 675 -10.70 -12.18 -5.51
N SER A 676 -11.76 -12.90 -5.88
CA SER A 676 -11.61 -14.19 -6.55
C SER A 676 -12.90 -14.62 -7.25
N GLU A 677 -12.93 -14.54 -8.58
CA GLU A 677 -13.46 -15.49 -9.59
C GLU A 677 -13.21 -14.88 -11.00
N SER A 678 -12.94 -15.54 -12.15
CA SER A 678 -12.23 -16.74 -12.66
C SER A 678 -12.40 -16.70 -14.22
N PRO A 679 -11.67 -17.39 -15.12
CA PRO A 679 -10.59 -18.39 -14.97
C PRO A 679 -9.20 -17.94 -15.43
#